data_AF-C5S247-F1
#
_entry.id   AF-C5S247-F1
#
_cell.length_a   1.000
_cell.length_b   1.000
_cell.length_c   1.000
_cell.angle_alpha   90.00
_cell.angle_beta   90.00
_cell.angle_gamma   90.00
#
_symmetry.space_group_name_H-M   'P 1'
#
loop_
_entity.id
_entity.type
_entity.pdbx_description
1 polymer ?
#
loop_
_entity_poly.entity_id
_entity_poly.type
_entity_poly.pdbx_seq_one_letter_code
_entity_poly.pdbx_strand_id
1 'polypeptide(L)'
;MKKAPRYSEVALLSLFATACSGGGGSSHQQPMPATPNNEITPNETLDTTEKANSVTEIFSQTAAELTEKITNPTSQLENNNNKEEFVSSSTMPENPKSESSSPEIEISNPSNEAKVEEEKPSTTPVEISEVIEEVKTEPEISNPSNEAKVEEETQSTTPIEISEVTEEVKTDPEISNPSNEAKVEEEKPSTTPIEISEVTEEVKTEPEISNPSNEVKVEEEKPSITPIEISEVTEEVKTEPEIEVAQENKPVMVTEHIEPMGMYLPKDPTRIFDEAAKFTQNGMIEKLSPLNNVVVNDENLTHKIGVIDVDFSARNDTGKAFQFSNGENRLLLNYDSPRQAKGNKHSHGTMAAGVIALKNEKGYIYGYTADSNNMVSASNQYYEAAYAQGVRIFNNSYGNTPWESRLKEKGGWRYFAQNPIYEMLAKMAAQDSIFVWAAGNDGQSKHSGQNKYATTESHIPVLNDDARRGWITVAAVDWRGQNLMSYSSQIGETAKNWGIATQGEWSLFDNSVSTTGTSFAAPVVTAAVANVWDKFPWMSNHLVTQTILSTANKLGSTEVTTDPNEKVGWGVLNEARALKGPARFDKRLLVKSDNGFVTADFAARNYQDRSRLTWSNDIAGDAGFRKLGTGTLYFSGYNTYSGQTVVENGTLSLSNALINSAVRIEKNGTLRTENDTQAVKIGQSVANNGSFEVYGKGVNIDGDYQADKDARTVIDIDTALLNVKGKADLQNSRILADVVNINEVPTQNEKTRTILKAGSLINYGNFYTVSDHIAPYILVSKVEQQENEVKATYKRNKTANVLRSVGALSRSAENTGENLDKVFDEVAQTPNSKIKSDTLAILTAAPLTAAQTVESLAAEIYASAQNMLLNENRVFSQNIADRAFQNFASENSNVYGAITHQTYRIAQTGYKNAKISGNQTYLGADKQIGDLLVGAALYHSHQKADFEQATGTAKLNQQGGTLYAGYQKNSGYILAQAGMAQAKNEVKRTILLPNETRSLATDVKSRLYSVYTELGYRFALQPLELSPFIGYQLDSIYQKAFDEQKNFGVQADRTKFSLNSYLAGLRATMKLGDLSLNALLSHRITPNAKDAFNFDARYIGAESNIHLQGISPAKNITTAKIGLGYKITENFDLFGEYAIAYPSSGEKWQNVSLGAKYRF
;
A
#
# COMPACT_ATOMS: atom_id res chain seq x y z
N MET A 1 13.33 51.10 -21.69
CA MET A 1 14.24 50.87 -22.86
C MET A 1 14.36 49.36 -23.04
N LYS A 2 14.23 48.68 -24.19
CA LYS A 2 13.81 48.95 -25.61
C LYS A 2 13.01 47.68 -26.05
N LYS A 3 12.11 47.63 -27.04
CA LYS A 3 11.61 48.55 -28.08
C LYS A 3 10.06 48.65 -28.01
N ALA A 4 9.44 49.36 -28.96
CA ALA A 4 8.12 49.09 -29.52
C ALA A 4 8.21 49.17 -31.06
N PRO A 5 7.25 48.62 -31.83
CA PRO A 5 6.25 49.44 -32.55
C PRO A 5 4.81 48.89 -32.37
N ARG A 6 3.74 49.69 -32.28
CA ARG A 6 3.10 50.67 -33.20
C ARG A 6 2.26 50.04 -34.34
N TYR A 7 1.05 50.58 -34.51
CA TYR A 7 -0.07 50.10 -35.36
C TYR A 7 -0.11 50.78 -36.74
N SER A 8 -0.65 50.07 -37.75
CA SER A 8 -1.25 50.58 -39.01
C SER A 8 -1.77 49.41 -39.90
N GLU A 9 -2.88 49.46 -40.68
CA GLU A 9 -4.17 50.18 -40.54
C GLU A 9 -5.21 49.72 -41.62
N VAL A 10 -6.52 49.77 -41.28
CA VAL A 10 -7.73 49.79 -42.16
C VAL A 10 -8.13 48.54 -43.02
N ALA A 11 -9.46 48.36 -43.16
CA ALA A 11 -10.27 47.41 -43.96
C ALA A 11 -10.64 46.09 -43.26
N LEU A 12 -11.90 45.74 -42.97
CA LEU A 12 -13.25 46.25 -43.31
C LEU A 12 -13.70 46.10 -44.79
N LEU A 13 -14.93 45.59 -44.97
CA LEU A 13 -15.63 45.21 -46.22
C LEU A 13 -15.10 44.00 -47.02
N SER A 14 -15.74 42.83 -46.80
CA SER A 14 -16.10 41.88 -47.88
C SER A 14 -17.10 40.82 -47.38
N LEU A 15 -18.39 41.17 -47.22
CA LEU A 15 -19.41 40.20 -46.79
C LEU A 15 -20.84 40.58 -47.25
N PHE A 16 -21.10 40.53 -48.57
CA PHE A 16 -22.41 40.44 -49.22
C PHE A 16 -22.23 40.14 -50.72
N ALA A 17 -23.31 39.73 -51.42
CA ALA A 17 -23.42 39.40 -52.85
C ALA A 17 -22.86 38.02 -53.30
N THR A 18 -23.51 37.21 -54.16
CA THR A 18 -24.93 37.05 -54.58
C THR A 18 -25.14 35.59 -55.06
N ALA A 19 -26.38 35.12 -55.17
CA ALA A 19 -26.73 33.80 -55.72
C ALA A 19 -27.02 33.78 -57.25
N CYS A 20 -27.35 32.58 -57.76
CA CYS A 20 -27.99 32.23 -59.06
C CYS A 20 -27.10 31.81 -60.26
N SER A 21 -27.66 30.89 -61.07
CA SER A 21 -27.13 30.18 -62.25
C SER A 21 -25.98 29.16 -62.01
N GLY A 22 -25.92 28.01 -62.71
CA GLY A 22 -26.97 27.39 -63.54
C GLY A 22 -26.52 26.32 -64.56
N GLY A 23 -26.57 25.03 -64.19
CA GLY A 23 -26.87 23.88 -65.08
C GLY A 23 -25.76 23.19 -65.90
N GLY A 24 -25.94 21.86 -66.12
CA GLY A 24 -25.62 21.17 -67.39
C GLY A 24 -24.48 20.12 -67.43
N GLY A 25 -24.82 18.87 -67.82
CA GLY A 25 -23.89 17.80 -68.27
C GLY A 25 -23.10 17.07 -67.16
N SER A 26 -22.84 15.75 -67.15
CA SER A 26 -22.84 14.66 -68.14
C SER A 26 -21.78 14.78 -69.28
N SER A 27 -21.08 13.72 -69.72
CA SER A 27 -21.16 12.28 -69.40
C SER A 27 -19.83 11.48 -69.63
N HIS A 28 -19.79 10.26 -69.04
CA HIS A 28 -19.12 9.00 -69.42
C HIS A 28 -17.80 8.85 -70.26
N GLN A 29 -17.02 7.84 -69.81
CA GLN A 29 -16.30 6.78 -70.56
C GLN A 29 -14.96 7.07 -71.31
N GLN A 30 -13.85 6.52 -70.76
CA GLN A 30 -13.12 5.27 -71.17
C GLN A 30 -13.29 4.73 -72.63
N PRO A 31 -12.38 3.85 -73.19
CA PRO A 31 -11.35 3.02 -72.51
C PRO A 31 -9.96 2.76 -73.20
N MET A 32 -8.90 2.50 -72.41
CA MET A 32 -7.87 1.40 -72.54
C MET A 32 -7.02 1.21 -73.85
N PRO A 33 -6.10 0.20 -73.95
CA PRO A 33 -5.19 -0.43 -72.97
C PRO A 33 -3.70 -0.59 -73.42
N ALA A 34 -2.79 -0.88 -72.49
CA ALA A 34 -1.66 -1.82 -72.68
C ALA A 34 -1.09 -2.33 -71.33
N THR A 35 -0.97 -3.65 -71.17
CA THR A 35 -0.46 -4.46 -70.02
C THR A 35 0.35 -5.66 -70.60
N PRO A 36 1.01 -6.61 -69.88
CA PRO A 36 0.93 -7.07 -68.46
C PRO A 36 2.26 -6.97 -67.66
N ASN A 37 2.36 -7.18 -66.32
CA ASN A 37 1.77 -8.13 -65.35
C ASN A 37 2.31 -9.58 -65.46
N ASN A 38 2.36 -10.41 -64.41
CA ASN A 38 1.96 -10.32 -62.97
C ASN A 38 3.24 -10.54 -62.09
N GLU A 39 3.36 -10.84 -60.78
CA GLU A 39 2.59 -11.09 -59.52
C GLU A 39 3.65 -11.01 -58.37
N ILE A 40 3.49 -10.96 -57.03
CA ILE A 40 2.45 -10.82 -55.99
C ILE A 40 3.26 -10.45 -54.69
N THR A 41 2.88 -9.67 -53.65
CA THR A 41 1.89 -8.61 -53.37
C THR A 41 2.41 -7.71 -52.23
N PRO A 42 1.94 -6.45 -52.03
CA PRO A 42 2.52 -5.44 -51.12
C PRO A 42 1.74 -5.29 -49.78
N ASN A 43 2.16 -4.56 -48.72
CA ASN A 43 2.59 -3.13 -48.56
C ASN A 43 1.46 -2.12 -48.91
N GLU A 44 1.30 -0.90 -48.33
CA GLU A 44 2.12 0.00 -47.48
C GLU A 44 1.18 0.92 -46.63
N THR A 45 1.40 1.18 -45.32
CA THR A 45 2.06 2.34 -44.63
C THR A 45 1.44 3.75 -44.65
N LEU A 46 1.57 4.44 -43.48
CA LEU A 46 1.79 5.90 -43.23
C LEU A 46 0.64 6.91 -42.96
N ASP A 47 0.63 7.33 -41.68
CA ASP A 47 0.61 8.70 -41.10
C ASP A 47 -0.65 9.61 -40.94
N THR A 48 -0.93 9.85 -39.65
CA THR A 48 -1.34 11.07 -38.91
C THR A 48 -2.48 12.04 -39.31
N THR A 49 -3.24 12.38 -38.25
CA THR A 49 -3.92 13.65 -37.91
C THR A 49 -5.30 14.04 -38.49
N GLU A 50 -6.18 14.25 -37.52
CA GLU A 50 -7.49 14.92 -37.51
C GLU A 50 -7.76 16.02 -38.55
N LYS A 51 -8.94 15.97 -39.20
CA LYS A 51 -9.97 17.01 -39.01
C LYS A 51 -11.38 16.64 -39.50
N ALA A 52 -12.32 17.41 -38.97
CA ALA A 52 -13.77 17.29 -39.09
C ALA A 52 -14.36 17.24 -40.51
N ASN A 53 -15.50 16.54 -40.60
CA ASN A 53 -16.64 16.84 -41.48
C ASN A 53 -17.90 16.40 -40.69
N SER A 54 -18.79 17.30 -40.27
CA SER A 54 -19.76 18.11 -41.03
C SER A 54 -21.16 17.46 -41.01
N VAL A 55 -21.98 17.80 -40.02
CA VAL A 55 -23.36 17.34 -39.89
C VAL A 55 -24.27 18.22 -40.76
N THR A 56 -24.86 17.67 -41.81
CA THR A 56 -26.02 18.23 -42.53
C THR A 56 -26.75 17.07 -43.21
N GLU A 57 -28.09 17.14 -43.23
CA GLU A 57 -29.00 15.98 -43.38
C GLU A 57 -28.89 15.00 -42.18
N ILE A 58 -29.97 14.53 -41.57
CA ILE A 58 -31.38 14.60 -41.95
C ILE A 58 -32.14 15.53 -40.99
N PHE A 59 -32.66 16.66 -41.50
CA PHE A 59 -33.61 17.52 -40.79
C PHE A 59 -34.91 17.58 -41.60
N SER A 60 -35.70 16.51 -41.53
CA SER A 60 -36.99 16.39 -42.21
C SER A 60 -38.01 15.75 -41.28
N GLN A 61 -39.19 16.36 -41.19
CA GLN A 61 -40.37 15.89 -40.43
C GLN A 61 -40.23 15.87 -38.89
N THR A 62 -40.49 17.01 -38.25
CA THR A 62 -41.17 17.08 -36.93
C THR A 62 -41.72 18.49 -36.69
N ALA A 63 -42.78 18.83 -37.42
CA ALA A 63 -43.51 20.10 -37.28
C ALA A 63 -45.02 19.91 -37.58
N ALA A 64 -45.57 18.79 -37.13
CA ALA A 64 -46.99 18.45 -37.17
C ALA A 64 -47.33 17.59 -35.94
N GLU A 65 -48.62 17.52 -35.62
CA GLU A 65 -49.21 16.60 -34.62
C GLU A 65 -48.68 16.72 -33.18
N LEU A 66 -49.14 17.78 -32.50
CA LEU A 66 -49.13 17.88 -31.04
C LEU A 66 -50.57 18.11 -30.52
N THR A 67 -51.47 17.17 -30.82
CA THR A 67 -52.89 17.23 -30.43
C THR A 67 -53.49 15.84 -30.17
N GLU A 68 -54.39 15.76 -29.18
CA GLU A 68 -55.29 14.64 -28.82
C GLU A 68 -54.74 13.39 -28.06
N LYS A 69 -55.62 12.92 -27.13
CA LYS A 69 -55.74 11.57 -26.50
C LYS A 69 -54.53 11.08 -25.67
N ILE A 70 -54.61 10.87 -24.35
CA ILE A 70 -55.67 10.41 -23.41
C ILE A 70 -56.03 8.92 -23.56
N THR A 71 -56.10 8.23 -22.41
CA THR A 71 -56.61 6.86 -22.12
C THR A 71 -55.76 5.64 -22.53
N ASN A 72 -55.33 4.90 -21.49
CA ASN A 72 -55.16 3.42 -21.45
C ASN A 72 -56.51 2.70 -21.71
N PRO A 73 -56.62 1.35 -21.95
CA PRO A 73 -55.75 0.29 -21.39
C PRO A 73 -55.50 -1.02 -22.23
N THR A 74 -54.65 -1.90 -21.68
CA THR A 74 -54.67 -3.40 -21.72
C THR A 74 -54.35 -4.26 -22.98
N SER A 75 -53.46 -5.25 -22.73
CA SER A 75 -53.59 -6.72 -22.95
C SER A 75 -53.27 -7.44 -24.29
N GLN A 76 -52.24 -8.31 -24.19
CA GLN A 76 -52.17 -9.76 -24.59
C GLN A 76 -51.86 -10.22 -26.04
N LEU A 77 -50.97 -11.23 -26.11
CA LEU A 77 -50.83 -12.38 -27.06
C LEU A 77 -50.67 -12.10 -28.59
N GLU A 78 -49.53 -12.41 -29.21
CA GLU A 78 -49.05 -13.74 -29.71
C GLU A 78 -49.74 -14.27 -30.98
N ASN A 79 -48.97 -14.51 -32.07
CA ASN A 79 -48.64 -15.87 -32.56
C ASN A 79 -47.68 -15.95 -33.78
N ASN A 80 -46.49 -16.53 -33.53
CA ASN A 80 -45.89 -17.72 -34.20
C ASN A 80 -45.63 -17.89 -35.72
N ASN A 81 -44.70 -18.85 -35.95
CA ASN A 81 -44.30 -19.54 -37.20
C ASN A 81 -43.40 -18.73 -38.17
N ASN A 82 -42.37 -19.29 -38.83
CA ASN A 82 -41.86 -20.67 -39.00
C ASN A 82 -40.40 -20.61 -39.56
N LYS A 83 -39.50 -21.62 -39.59
CA LYS A 83 -39.38 -22.99 -39.03
C LYS A 83 -37.90 -23.46 -39.22
N GLU A 84 -37.53 -24.65 -38.71
CA GLU A 84 -36.42 -25.55 -39.16
C GLU A 84 -34.95 -25.10 -38.96
N GLU A 85 -33.94 -25.88 -38.50
CA GLU A 85 -33.72 -27.13 -37.69
C GLU A 85 -32.25 -27.02 -37.14
N PHE A 86 -31.54 -27.86 -36.37
CA PHE A 86 -31.61 -29.14 -35.61
C PHE A 86 -30.28 -29.19 -34.76
N VAL A 87 -29.91 -30.09 -33.82
CA VAL A 87 -30.50 -31.03 -32.82
C VAL A 87 -29.28 -31.56 -32.01
N SER A 88 -29.30 -32.04 -30.76
CA SER A 88 -30.27 -32.11 -29.64
C SER A 88 -29.52 -31.61 -28.37
N SER A 89 -29.72 -31.95 -27.09
CA SER A 89 -30.65 -32.77 -26.27
C SER A 89 -30.53 -32.22 -24.83
N SER A 90 -31.58 -32.05 -24.02
CA SER A 90 -32.50 -33.03 -23.40
C SER A 90 -31.84 -33.87 -22.28
N THR A 91 -32.48 -34.13 -21.13
CA THR A 91 -33.90 -33.94 -20.77
C THR A 91 -34.10 -33.76 -19.25
N MET A 92 -35.19 -33.07 -18.86
CA MET A 92 -35.86 -33.16 -17.55
C MET A 92 -37.37 -33.12 -17.81
N PRO A 93 -38.18 -34.02 -17.21
CA PRO A 93 -39.48 -33.56 -16.69
C PRO A 93 -40.02 -34.29 -15.44
N GLU A 94 -41.03 -33.65 -14.86
CA GLU A 94 -42.18 -34.24 -14.14
C GLU A 94 -42.04 -34.80 -12.70
N ASN A 95 -43.21 -34.84 -12.04
CA ASN A 95 -43.41 -34.94 -10.59
C ASN A 95 -44.81 -35.50 -10.29
N PRO A 96 -44.95 -36.60 -9.52
CA PRO A 96 -46.22 -37.04 -8.95
C PRO A 96 -46.28 -36.95 -7.40
N LYS A 97 -47.48 -37.16 -6.86
CA LYS A 97 -47.88 -36.88 -5.47
C LYS A 97 -47.59 -38.03 -4.48
N SER A 98 -47.89 -37.71 -3.21
CA SER A 98 -48.54 -38.55 -2.16
C SER A 98 -47.75 -39.55 -1.30
N GLU A 99 -47.97 -39.36 0.02
CA GLU A 99 -48.26 -40.38 1.06
C GLU A 99 -47.17 -41.24 1.73
N SER A 100 -46.75 -40.74 2.91
CA SER A 100 -46.95 -41.40 4.23
C SER A 100 -45.94 -42.42 4.79
N SER A 101 -46.13 -42.72 6.08
CA SER A 101 -45.51 -43.78 6.90
C SER A 101 -44.02 -43.71 7.29
N SER A 102 -43.79 -43.12 8.46
CA SER A 102 -42.92 -43.69 9.54
C SER A 102 -43.49 -45.06 10.01
N PRO A 103 -42.85 -45.89 10.89
CA PRO A 103 -42.04 -45.47 12.04
C PRO A 103 -40.96 -46.47 12.57
N GLU A 104 -40.53 -46.26 13.83
CA GLU A 104 -40.04 -47.27 14.81
C GLU A 104 -38.61 -47.87 14.60
N ILE A 105 -37.80 -48.34 15.57
CA ILE A 105 -37.58 -48.36 17.06
C ILE A 105 -36.31 -49.29 17.22
N GLU A 106 -35.39 -49.35 18.22
CA GLU A 106 -35.11 -48.65 19.49
C GLU A 106 -33.69 -48.97 20.06
N ILE A 107 -33.24 -48.18 21.06
CA ILE A 107 -32.46 -48.54 22.29
C ILE A 107 -31.14 -49.35 22.14
N SER A 108 -29.99 -48.86 22.64
CA SER A 108 -29.77 -48.70 24.09
C SER A 108 -28.66 -47.71 24.49
N ASN A 109 -28.81 -47.17 25.71
CA ASN A 109 -27.92 -46.25 26.43
C ASN A 109 -27.63 -46.84 27.84
N PRO A 110 -26.63 -46.36 28.62
CA PRO A 110 -26.84 -45.21 29.53
C PRO A 110 -25.55 -44.35 29.73
N SER A 111 -25.48 -43.24 30.47
CA SER A 111 -26.34 -42.51 31.45
C SER A 111 -25.78 -41.06 31.59
N ASN A 112 -26.18 -40.09 32.43
CA ASN A 112 -27.37 -39.54 33.16
C ASN A 112 -26.81 -38.26 33.88
N GLU A 113 -27.48 -37.24 34.43
CA GLU A 113 -28.85 -36.67 34.58
C GLU A 113 -28.63 -35.21 35.08
N ALA A 114 -29.55 -34.23 35.12
CA ALA A 114 -30.98 -34.08 34.77
C ALA A 114 -31.18 -32.64 34.20
N LYS A 115 -32.28 -32.26 33.51
CA LYS A 115 -33.64 -31.83 33.94
C LYS A 115 -33.68 -30.65 34.94
N VAL A 116 -34.63 -29.71 34.85
CA VAL A 116 -35.99 -29.64 34.21
C VAL A 116 -36.07 -28.30 33.41
N GLU A 117 -36.49 -28.16 32.13
CA GLU A 117 -37.82 -28.32 31.47
C GLU A 117 -38.92 -27.36 32.02
N GLU A 118 -39.85 -26.77 31.24
CA GLU A 118 -40.15 -26.76 29.78
C GLU A 118 -40.45 -25.28 29.33
N GLU A 119 -41.26 -24.83 28.35
CA GLU A 119 -42.29 -25.32 27.39
C GLU A 119 -42.36 -24.35 26.16
N LYS A 120 -43.15 -24.64 25.11
CA LYS A 120 -43.56 -23.71 24.01
C LYS A 120 -44.61 -24.36 23.07
N PRO A 121 -45.59 -23.62 22.50
CA PRO A 121 -45.58 -23.31 21.05
C PRO A 121 -46.28 -21.99 20.60
N SER A 122 -46.49 -21.83 19.28
CA SER A 122 -47.15 -20.72 18.54
C SER A 122 -48.54 -21.19 17.99
N THR A 123 -49.49 -20.46 17.35
CA THR A 123 -49.43 -19.60 16.14
C THR A 123 -50.78 -18.88 15.78
N THR A 124 -50.78 -17.58 15.39
CA THR A 124 -51.73 -16.86 14.44
C THR A 124 -53.29 -16.89 14.68
N PRO A 125 -54.19 -16.24 13.86
CA PRO A 125 -54.06 -15.23 12.78
C PRO A 125 -55.05 -13.99 12.77
N VAL A 126 -54.75 -12.97 11.92
CA VAL A 126 -55.64 -12.16 11.02
C VAL A 126 -56.75 -11.20 11.54
N GLU A 127 -56.65 -9.91 11.09
CA GLU A 127 -57.65 -8.87 10.66
C GLU A 127 -58.96 -8.63 11.47
N ILE A 128 -59.65 -7.47 11.46
CA ILE A 128 -60.04 -6.51 10.39
C ILE A 128 -60.10 -5.05 10.91
N SER A 129 -60.16 -4.09 9.98
CA SER A 129 -60.51 -2.64 10.04
C SER A 129 -61.74 -2.26 10.92
N GLU A 130 -62.09 -1.00 11.22
CA GLU A 130 -61.79 0.31 10.59
C GLU A 130 -62.12 1.54 11.51
N VAL A 131 -61.39 2.66 11.34
CA VAL A 131 -61.87 4.07 11.21
C VAL A 131 -62.40 4.98 12.37
N ILE A 132 -61.90 6.25 12.35
CA ILE A 132 -62.48 7.58 12.76
C ILE A 132 -62.45 8.13 14.23
N GLU A 133 -61.94 9.37 14.35
CA GLU A 133 -62.24 10.52 15.29
C GLU A 133 -62.24 10.35 16.84
N GLU A 134 -62.04 11.38 17.69
CA GLU A 134 -61.24 12.64 17.62
C GLU A 134 -61.00 13.20 19.06
N VAL A 135 -60.07 14.16 19.22
CA VAL A 135 -60.10 15.29 20.19
C VAL A 135 -60.24 15.05 21.73
N LYS A 136 -59.09 15.22 22.41
CA LYS A 136 -58.81 15.95 23.68
C LYS A 136 -59.15 15.42 25.11
N THR A 137 -58.20 15.78 25.98
CA THR A 137 -58.25 16.19 27.41
C THR A 137 -58.21 15.16 28.57
N GLU A 138 -57.35 15.52 29.53
CA GLU A 138 -57.09 15.05 30.91
C GLU A 138 -58.34 15.04 31.84
N PRO A 139 -58.36 14.41 33.06
CA PRO A 139 -57.25 14.40 34.03
C PRO A 139 -57.03 13.22 35.05
N GLU A 140 -55.77 13.08 35.49
CA GLU A 140 -55.25 12.95 36.90
C GLU A 140 -55.62 11.77 37.87
N ILE A 141 -54.78 11.57 38.93
CA ILE A 141 -54.98 10.79 40.19
C ILE A 141 -54.79 9.23 40.07
N SER A 142 -54.16 8.44 40.96
CA SER A 142 -53.54 8.57 42.33
C SER A 142 -52.35 7.58 42.61
N ASN A 143 -51.63 7.82 43.72
CA ASN A 143 -50.65 6.95 44.43
C ASN A 143 -51.35 5.84 45.30
N PRO A 144 -50.75 5.03 46.23
CA PRO A 144 -49.46 5.11 46.99
C PRO A 144 -48.66 3.74 47.02
N SER A 145 -47.83 3.26 47.98
CA SER A 145 -47.37 3.64 49.35
C SER A 145 -46.11 2.84 49.84
N ASN A 146 -45.27 3.47 50.69
CA ASN A 146 -44.50 2.95 51.86
C ASN A 146 -43.45 1.80 51.72
N GLU A 147 -42.34 1.73 52.49
CA GLU A 147 -41.82 2.45 53.69
C GLU A 147 -40.24 2.34 53.74
N ALA A 148 -39.38 2.80 54.68
CA ALA A 148 -39.52 3.37 56.04
C ALA A 148 -38.45 4.44 56.46
N LYS A 149 -37.43 4.07 57.27
CA LYS A 149 -36.51 4.94 58.07
C LYS A 149 -35.11 4.27 58.27
N VAL A 150 -34.01 4.87 58.78
CA VAL A 150 -33.77 5.86 59.87
C VAL A 150 -32.44 6.63 59.66
N GLU A 151 -32.41 7.95 59.99
CA GLU A 151 -31.29 8.91 60.35
C GLU A 151 -29.89 8.84 59.65
N GLU A 152 -29.04 9.89 59.60
CA GLU A 152 -28.81 11.04 60.50
C GLU A 152 -28.29 12.33 59.77
N GLU A 153 -28.06 13.41 60.54
CA GLU A 153 -27.54 14.76 60.20
C GLU A 153 -28.42 15.72 59.37
N THR A 154 -28.17 17.03 59.51
CA THR A 154 -29.25 18.03 59.60
C THR A 154 -29.04 19.38 58.87
N GLN A 155 -30.15 19.84 58.28
CA GLN A 155 -30.61 21.23 58.13
C GLN A 155 -29.69 22.29 57.46
N SER A 156 -30.12 22.72 56.27
CA SER A 156 -30.24 24.16 55.96
C SER A 156 -31.46 24.38 55.06
N THR A 157 -32.18 25.49 55.25
CA THR A 157 -33.45 25.77 54.55
C THR A 157 -33.43 27.09 53.79
N THR A 158 -33.98 27.05 52.58
CA THR A 158 -34.45 28.14 51.71
C THR A 158 -35.55 29.02 52.36
N PRO A 159 -36.04 30.11 51.72
CA PRO A 159 -35.50 30.93 50.61
C PRO A 159 -35.60 32.47 50.88
N ILE A 160 -35.25 33.30 49.89
CA ILE A 160 -36.06 34.44 49.32
C ILE A 160 -35.16 35.52 48.68
N GLU A 161 -35.31 35.64 47.34
CA GLU A 161 -35.49 36.84 46.48
C GLU A 161 -35.00 38.27 46.85
N ILE A 162 -34.67 39.02 45.77
CA ILE A 162 -34.59 40.50 45.61
C ILE A 162 -33.22 41.22 45.81
N SER A 163 -33.06 42.21 44.93
CA SER A 163 -31.95 43.09 44.53
C SER A 163 -31.42 44.14 45.53
N GLU A 164 -30.27 44.72 45.14
CA GLU A 164 -29.85 46.15 45.26
C GLU A 164 -29.63 46.85 46.63
N VAL A 165 -28.41 47.42 46.78
CA VAL A 165 -28.11 48.76 47.38
C VAL A 165 -28.30 48.89 48.93
N THR A 166 -27.54 49.65 49.74
CA THR A 166 -26.38 50.61 49.63
C THR A 166 -25.31 50.22 50.69
N GLU A 167 -24.12 50.83 50.78
CA GLU A 167 -23.70 51.90 51.74
C GLU A 167 -22.15 51.75 51.93
N GLU A 168 -21.30 52.71 52.35
CA GLU A 168 -21.35 54.17 52.41
C GLU A 168 -19.90 54.76 52.50
N VAL A 169 -19.60 55.78 51.66
CA VAL A 169 -19.01 57.11 52.03
C VAL A 169 -17.58 57.27 52.62
N LYS A 170 -16.95 58.41 52.23
CA LYS A 170 -15.63 59.00 52.62
C LYS A 170 -14.39 58.37 51.94
N THR A 171 -13.41 59.13 51.42
CA THR A 171 -13.27 60.61 51.32
C THR A 171 -12.35 61.01 50.15
N ASP A 172 -12.70 62.08 49.44
CA ASP A 172 -11.76 62.96 48.72
C ASP A 172 -10.86 63.71 49.74
N PRO A 173 -9.62 64.17 49.40
CA PRO A 173 -9.49 65.31 48.48
C PRO A 173 -8.21 65.42 47.61
N GLU A 174 -8.41 66.00 46.41
CA GLU A 174 -7.66 67.12 45.80
C GLU A 174 -6.11 67.20 45.73
N ILE A 175 -5.65 67.46 44.47
CA ILE A 175 -4.71 68.53 44.05
C ILE A 175 -3.17 68.29 43.97
N SER A 176 -2.64 68.73 42.81
CA SER A 176 -1.28 69.20 42.47
C SER A 176 -0.16 68.21 42.09
N ASN A 177 0.33 68.39 40.86
CA ASN A 177 1.72 68.13 40.46
C ASN A 177 2.69 69.06 41.21
N PRO A 178 3.98 68.70 41.27
CA PRO A 178 5.04 69.63 40.89
C PRO A 178 5.82 69.14 39.66
N SER A 179 6.47 70.07 38.94
CA SER A 179 7.14 69.82 37.66
C SER A 179 8.54 70.45 37.60
N ASN A 180 9.48 69.72 36.99
CA ASN A 180 10.73 70.17 36.36
C ASN A 180 11.70 71.09 37.12
N GLU A 181 12.93 70.61 37.27
CA GLU A 181 14.14 71.38 36.91
C GLU A 181 14.74 70.67 35.67
N ALA A 182 14.88 71.27 34.47
CA ALA A 182 15.68 72.43 34.04
C ALA A 182 17.20 72.09 34.06
N LYS A 183 18.02 72.29 33.01
CA LYS A 183 18.16 73.31 31.93
C LYS A 183 18.96 72.68 30.71
N VAL A 184 19.19 73.24 29.49
CA VAL A 184 18.85 74.48 28.74
C VAL A 184 19.01 74.24 27.20
N GLU A 185 18.99 75.30 26.37
CA GLU A 185 19.35 75.42 24.92
C GLU A 185 20.77 74.89 24.55
N GLU A 186 21.24 74.75 23.29
CA GLU A 186 20.99 75.31 21.92
C GLU A 186 21.29 74.22 20.82
N GLU A 187 21.03 74.30 19.50
CA GLU A 187 20.04 74.97 18.59
C GLU A 187 20.08 74.20 17.21
N LYS A 188 20.33 74.87 16.06
CA LYS A 188 20.50 74.30 14.70
C LYS A 188 21.88 74.71 14.10
N PRO A 189 22.05 74.77 12.76
CA PRO A 189 22.18 73.68 11.77
C PRO A 189 23.63 73.62 11.21
N SER A 190 23.84 72.99 10.04
CA SER A 190 24.55 73.57 8.87
C SER A 190 25.50 72.61 8.11
N THR A 191 25.38 72.65 6.78
CA THR A 191 26.40 72.56 5.70
C THR A 191 27.65 71.66 5.79
N THR A 192 27.86 70.91 4.70
CA THR A 192 29.15 70.57 4.03
C THR A 192 30.08 71.78 3.78
N PRO A 193 31.35 71.62 3.31
CA PRO A 193 32.16 70.41 3.08
C PRO A 193 33.55 70.51 3.77
N ILE A 194 34.48 69.58 3.42
CA ILE A 194 35.97 69.67 3.27
C ILE A 194 36.42 68.20 3.11
N GLU A 195 37.09 67.71 2.06
CA GLU A 195 38.25 68.14 1.24
C GLU A 195 39.66 67.74 1.77
N ILE A 196 40.17 66.66 1.17
CA ILE A 196 41.56 66.40 0.72
C ILE A 196 42.73 66.33 1.76
N SER A 197 43.36 65.14 1.80
CA SER A 197 44.78 64.81 2.06
C SER A 197 45.56 65.28 3.30
N GLU A 198 46.21 64.31 3.94
CA GLU A 198 47.69 64.23 3.97
C GLU A 198 48.09 62.90 3.24
N VAL A 199 49.11 62.75 2.38
CA VAL A 199 50.54 63.22 2.36
C VAL A 199 51.38 62.39 3.35
N THR A 200 52.53 61.75 3.05
CA THR A 200 53.46 61.61 1.88
C THR A 200 53.86 60.12 1.74
N GLU A 201 54.28 59.51 0.62
CA GLU A 201 55.37 59.79 -0.35
C GLU A 201 56.79 59.37 0.13
N GLU A 202 57.57 58.78 -0.79
CA GLU A 202 59.02 58.39 -0.72
C GLU A 202 59.47 57.36 0.37
N VAL A 203 60.53 56.53 0.24
CA VAL A 203 61.33 55.86 -0.82
C VAL A 203 62.65 55.37 -0.13
N LYS A 204 63.35 54.36 -0.69
CA LYS A 204 64.59 53.68 -0.21
C LYS A 204 64.37 52.61 0.89
N THR A 205 65.15 51.52 0.96
CA THR A 205 66.37 51.13 0.18
C THR A 205 66.46 49.60 -0.02
N GLU A 206 67.06 49.15 -1.12
CA GLU A 206 67.66 47.80 -1.23
C GLU A 206 68.87 47.63 -0.28
N PRO A 207 69.22 46.40 0.11
CA PRO A 207 70.16 45.56 -0.69
C PRO A 207 69.45 44.48 -1.55
N GLU A 208 69.92 44.11 -2.75
CA GLU A 208 71.18 43.41 -3.12
C GLU A 208 71.31 42.00 -2.47
N ILE A 209 71.66 40.88 -3.15
CA ILE A 209 72.25 40.62 -4.48
C ILE A 209 71.73 39.28 -5.10
N SER A 210 71.86 39.13 -6.43
CA SER A 210 72.06 37.86 -7.20
C SER A 210 70.91 36.88 -7.52
N ASN A 211 70.34 37.09 -8.72
CA ASN A 211 70.21 36.07 -9.81
C ASN A 211 71.63 35.47 -10.15
N PRO A 212 71.85 34.36 -10.92
CA PRO A 212 70.99 33.88 -12.01
C PRO A 212 70.99 32.36 -12.40
N SER A 213 70.14 32.04 -13.39
CA SER A 213 70.31 31.13 -14.55
C SER A 213 71.22 29.87 -14.56
N ASN A 214 70.61 28.79 -15.09
CA ASN A 214 71.12 27.86 -16.13
C ASN A 214 72.28 26.86 -15.90
N GLU A 215 72.07 25.70 -16.56
CA GLU A 215 73.06 24.80 -17.18
C GLU A 215 74.18 24.16 -16.34
N VAL A 216 73.94 22.91 -15.95
CA VAL A 216 74.89 21.81 -16.24
C VAL A 216 74.11 20.62 -16.81
N LYS A 217 74.54 20.11 -17.97
CA LYS A 217 74.24 18.75 -18.45
C LYS A 217 75.29 17.77 -17.94
N VAL A 218 74.86 16.63 -17.43
CA VAL A 218 75.39 15.27 -17.76
C VAL A 218 74.15 14.34 -17.62
N GLU A 219 73.75 13.43 -18.52
CA GLU A 219 74.48 12.25 -19.07
C GLU A 219 74.96 11.34 -17.92
N GLU A 220 74.69 10.03 -17.82
CA GLU A 220 74.12 8.99 -18.72
C GLU A 220 73.06 8.16 -17.91
N GLU A 221 72.33 7.14 -18.38
CA GLU A 221 72.39 6.31 -19.60
C GLU A 221 70.99 5.69 -19.94
N LYS A 222 70.79 5.30 -21.21
CA LYS A 222 69.67 4.46 -21.71
C LYS A 222 70.21 3.66 -22.91
N PRO A 223 69.97 2.33 -23.02
CA PRO A 223 68.86 1.80 -23.84
C PRO A 223 68.29 0.49 -23.22
N SER A 224 67.50 -0.41 -23.83
CA SER A 224 67.00 -0.66 -25.21
C SER A 224 65.57 -1.25 -25.07
N ILE A 225 64.51 -0.80 -25.77
CA ILE A 225 64.21 -0.83 -27.21
C ILE A 225 63.96 -2.26 -27.76
N THR A 226 62.66 -2.50 -28.00
CA THR A 226 61.90 -3.22 -29.05
C THR A 226 62.63 -4.00 -30.16
N PRO A 227 62.00 -5.03 -30.79
CA PRO A 227 61.03 -4.77 -31.87
C PRO A 227 59.74 -5.65 -31.91
N ILE A 228 58.93 -5.38 -32.94
CA ILE A 228 57.64 -5.99 -33.33
C ILE A 228 57.90 -7.16 -34.30
N GLU A 229 57.00 -8.15 -34.36
CA GLU A 229 56.78 -8.91 -35.61
C GLU A 229 55.30 -9.35 -35.76
N ILE A 230 54.81 -9.48 -37.01
CA ILE A 230 53.41 -9.78 -37.37
C ILE A 230 53.37 -10.71 -38.60
N SER A 231 52.80 -11.90 -38.46
CA SER A 231 52.37 -12.83 -39.54
C SER A 231 51.62 -14.02 -38.90
N GLU A 232 50.31 -14.23 -39.05
CA GLU A 232 49.54 -14.74 -40.22
C GLU A 232 49.27 -16.26 -40.16
N VAL A 233 48.34 -16.74 -41.02
CA VAL A 233 47.99 -18.14 -41.39
C VAL A 233 46.80 -18.83 -40.66
N THR A 234 45.60 -18.55 -41.20
CA THR A 234 44.43 -19.44 -41.54
C THR A 234 43.87 -20.53 -40.59
N GLU A 235 42.53 -20.48 -40.42
CA GLU A 235 41.46 -21.51 -40.65
C GLU A 235 41.86 -23.02 -40.74
N GLU A 236 41.11 -24.01 -40.24
CA GLU A 236 39.65 -24.27 -40.41
C GLU A 236 38.97 -25.13 -39.30
N VAL A 237 37.68 -24.81 -39.02
CA VAL A 237 36.49 -25.71 -38.89
C VAL A 237 36.55 -27.03 -38.07
N LYS A 238 35.76 -27.13 -36.97
CA LYS A 238 34.53 -27.97 -36.93
C LYS A 238 33.58 -27.81 -35.70
N THR A 239 32.29 -27.74 -36.00
CA THR A 239 31.08 -28.19 -35.24
C THR A 239 30.76 -27.69 -33.81
N GLU A 240 29.59 -27.05 -33.76
CA GLU A 240 28.63 -26.82 -32.65
C GLU A 240 28.12 -28.14 -31.98
N PRO A 241 27.48 -28.10 -30.80
CA PRO A 241 26.11 -27.56 -30.67
C PRO A 241 25.88 -26.55 -29.53
N GLU A 242 24.69 -25.95 -29.55
CA GLU A 242 24.23 -24.89 -28.65
C GLU A 242 24.15 -25.29 -27.17
N ILE A 243 24.42 -24.32 -26.29
CA ILE A 243 23.97 -24.31 -24.88
C ILE A 243 23.36 -22.94 -24.63
N GLU A 244 22.13 -22.88 -24.11
CA GLU A 244 21.50 -21.63 -23.70
C GLU A 244 22.32 -20.96 -22.58
N VAL A 245 22.94 -19.82 -22.89
CA VAL A 245 23.61 -18.99 -21.89
C VAL A 245 22.55 -18.26 -21.08
N ALA A 246 22.10 -18.88 -19.99
CA ALA A 246 21.35 -18.20 -18.95
C ALA A 246 22.11 -16.93 -18.53
N GLN A 247 21.45 -15.77 -18.61
CA GLN A 247 22.12 -14.49 -18.36
C GLN A 247 22.69 -14.44 -16.94
N GLU A 248 24.02 -14.31 -16.85
CA GLU A 248 24.74 -14.23 -15.59
C GLU A 248 24.45 -12.88 -14.90
N ASN A 249 23.34 -12.84 -14.15
CA ASN A 249 22.92 -11.71 -13.34
C ASN A 249 23.97 -11.43 -12.25
N LYS A 250 24.96 -10.61 -12.59
CA LYS A 250 25.94 -10.09 -11.63
C LYS A 250 25.21 -9.48 -10.43
N PRO A 251 25.53 -9.89 -9.19
CA PRO A 251 24.86 -9.33 -8.02
C PRO A 251 25.13 -7.83 -7.95
N VAL A 252 24.08 -7.05 -7.70
CA VAL A 252 24.20 -5.61 -7.47
C VAL A 252 25.06 -5.40 -6.23
N MET A 253 26.21 -4.74 -6.40
CA MET A 253 27.15 -4.47 -5.32
C MET A 253 26.47 -3.64 -4.22
N VAL A 254 26.53 -4.14 -2.98
CA VAL A 254 26.10 -3.37 -1.80
C VAL A 254 27.05 -2.19 -1.61
N THR A 255 26.44 -1.01 -1.53
CA THR A 255 26.99 0.35 -1.32
C THR A 255 28.50 0.46 -1.04
N GLU A 256 29.16 1.32 -1.81
CA GLU A 256 30.45 1.92 -1.45
C GLU A 256 30.35 2.65 -0.10
N HIS A 257 31.48 2.88 0.55
CA HIS A 257 31.53 3.63 1.80
C HIS A 257 31.06 5.07 1.56
N ILE A 258 29.91 5.43 2.13
CA ILE A 258 29.45 6.82 2.18
C ILE A 258 30.34 7.53 3.20
N GLU A 259 31.38 8.21 2.74
CA GLU A 259 32.23 9.02 3.62
C GLU A 259 31.37 10.06 4.38
N PRO A 260 31.65 10.31 5.66
CA PRO A 260 30.94 11.31 6.45
C PRO A 260 31.26 12.72 5.93
N MET A 261 30.44 13.19 4.98
CA MET A 261 30.50 14.54 4.39
C MET A 261 30.63 15.62 5.48
N GLY A 262 31.70 16.42 5.39
CA GLY A 262 32.09 17.40 6.41
C GLY A 262 30.97 18.37 6.79
N MET A 263 30.26 18.05 7.87
CA MET A 263 29.15 18.80 8.47
C MET A 263 28.20 19.49 7.47
N TYR A 264 27.64 18.74 6.50
CA TYR A 264 26.49 19.24 5.74
C TYR A 264 25.21 19.16 6.57
N LEU A 265 25.06 20.11 7.50
CA LEU A 265 23.77 20.41 8.11
C LEU A 265 22.87 21.06 7.06
N PRO A 266 21.71 20.47 6.70
CA PRO A 266 20.77 21.10 5.78
C PRO A 266 20.27 22.42 6.37
N LYS A 267 20.38 23.52 5.60
CA LYS A 267 19.99 24.86 6.06
C LYS A 267 18.52 24.98 6.47
N ASP A 268 17.68 24.07 5.98
CA ASP A 268 16.30 23.89 6.38
C ASP A 268 15.96 22.38 6.31
N PRO A 269 15.93 21.65 7.44
CA PRO A 269 15.56 20.24 7.46
C PRO A 269 14.13 19.98 6.97
N THR A 270 13.26 20.99 6.87
CA THR A 270 11.92 20.84 6.31
C THR A 270 11.89 20.86 4.78
N ARG A 271 13.06 20.99 4.11
CA ARG A 271 13.21 21.06 2.66
C ARG A 271 14.07 19.95 2.04
N ILE A 272 14.27 18.83 2.73
CA ILE A 272 15.08 17.69 2.23
C ILE A 272 14.65 17.26 0.81
N PHE A 273 13.35 17.36 0.47
CA PHE A 273 12.86 17.03 -0.87
C PHE A 273 12.99 18.16 -1.92
N ASP A 274 13.16 19.44 -1.53
CA ASP A 274 13.43 20.54 -2.48
C ASP A 274 14.83 20.39 -3.10
N GLU A 275 15.78 19.83 -2.33
CA GLU A 275 17.12 19.48 -2.79
C GLU A 275 17.27 17.98 -3.14
N ALA A 276 16.16 17.25 -3.36
CA ALA A 276 16.17 15.79 -3.58
C ALA A 276 17.16 15.34 -4.67
N ALA A 277 17.27 16.11 -5.77
CA ALA A 277 18.19 15.84 -6.88
C ALA A 277 19.69 15.94 -6.51
N LYS A 278 20.02 16.44 -5.31
CA LYS A 278 21.34 16.34 -4.68
C LYS A 278 21.38 15.24 -3.63
N PHE A 279 20.32 15.11 -2.83
CA PHE A 279 20.27 14.13 -1.74
C PHE A 279 20.22 12.66 -2.20
N THR A 280 19.69 12.37 -3.40
CA THR A 280 19.77 11.04 -4.02
C THR A 280 21.19 10.62 -4.44
N GLN A 281 22.17 11.53 -4.38
CA GLN A 281 23.61 11.22 -4.50
C GLN A 281 24.39 11.40 -3.18
N ASN A 282 23.82 12.10 -2.17
CA ASN A 282 24.53 12.57 -0.98
C ASN A 282 24.08 11.95 0.35
N GLY A 283 23.58 10.70 0.33
CA GLY A 283 23.75 9.77 1.46
C GLY A 283 23.02 10.02 2.79
N MET A 284 22.01 10.90 2.87
CA MET A 284 21.21 11.11 4.10
C MET A 284 20.02 10.15 4.26
N ILE A 285 19.45 9.67 3.15
CA ILE A 285 18.37 8.67 3.13
C ILE A 285 18.94 7.37 2.58
N GLU A 286 18.74 6.27 3.30
CA GLU A 286 19.28 4.95 2.97
C GLU A 286 18.17 3.90 2.84
N LYS A 287 18.33 2.95 1.92
CA LYS A 287 17.39 1.84 1.77
C LYS A 287 17.44 0.89 2.96
N LEU A 288 16.28 0.61 3.55
CA LEU A 288 16.18 -0.35 4.65
C LEU A 288 16.63 -1.76 4.19
N SER A 289 16.25 -2.17 2.98
CA SER A 289 16.72 -3.42 2.35
C SER A 289 17.59 -3.12 1.12
N PRO A 290 18.91 -3.38 1.15
CA PRO A 290 19.80 -3.10 0.01
C PRO A 290 19.72 -4.16 -1.13
N LEU A 291 19.08 -5.31 -0.89
CA LEU A 291 19.07 -6.44 -1.81
C LEU A 291 17.66 -6.74 -2.36
N ASN A 292 17.51 -6.67 -3.68
CA ASN A 292 16.41 -7.31 -4.40
C ASN A 292 16.63 -8.83 -4.40
N ASN A 293 16.25 -9.49 -3.31
CA ASN A 293 16.39 -10.93 -3.19
C ASN A 293 15.45 -11.66 -4.18
N VAL A 294 16.01 -12.54 -5.01
CA VAL A 294 15.21 -13.50 -5.80
C VAL A 294 14.47 -14.41 -4.82
N VAL A 295 13.14 -14.32 -4.82
CA VAL A 295 12.28 -15.14 -3.97
C VAL A 295 12.07 -16.49 -4.63
N VAL A 296 12.56 -17.55 -3.98
CA VAL A 296 12.28 -18.93 -4.37
C VAL A 296 10.92 -19.33 -3.81
N ASN A 297 10.07 -19.95 -4.63
CA ASN A 297 8.92 -20.70 -4.16
C ASN A 297 9.12 -22.20 -4.47
N ASP A 298 9.21 -22.99 -3.40
CA ASP A 298 9.40 -24.44 -3.41
C ASP A 298 8.30 -25.17 -2.59
N GLU A 299 7.08 -24.63 -2.57
CA GLU A 299 5.94 -25.16 -1.82
C GLU A 299 5.52 -26.61 -2.17
N ASN A 300 5.96 -27.14 -3.33
CA ASN A 300 5.58 -28.46 -3.86
C ASN A 300 6.62 -29.58 -3.59
N LEU A 301 7.06 -29.75 -2.33
CA LEU A 301 8.02 -30.80 -1.94
C LEU A 301 7.46 -31.83 -0.95
N THR A 302 6.60 -32.73 -1.43
CA THR A 302 6.29 -33.99 -0.73
C THR A 302 7.42 -35.00 -0.94
N HIS A 303 8.45 -34.92 -0.08
CA HIS A 303 9.65 -35.77 -0.16
C HIS A 303 9.28 -37.26 -0.27
N LYS A 304 9.67 -37.88 -1.40
CA LYS A 304 9.38 -39.27 -1.73
C LYS A 304 10.19 -40.20 -0.82
N ILE A 305 9.50 -41.16 -0.20
CA ILE A 305 10.08 -42.10 0.76
C ILE A 305 10.23 -43.47 0.08
N GLY A 306 11.44 -44.00 -0.01
CA GLY A 306 11.71 -45.35 -0.49
C GLY A 306 11.71 -46.36 0.66
N VAL A 307 11.12 -47.53 0.44
CA VAL A 307 11.17 -48.67 1.38
C VAL A 307 11.76 -49.86 0.61
N ILE A 308 12.93 -50.33 1.03
CA ILE A 308 13.66 -51.42 0.38
C ILE A 308 13.57 -52.65 1.29
N ASP A 309 12.75 -53.64 0.92
CA ASP A 309 12.34 -54.71 1.83
C ASP A 309 11.81 -55.97 1.09
N VAL A 310 11.48 -57.03 1.83
CA VAL A 310 10.86 -58.25 1.30
C VAL A 310 9.35 -58.12 1.15
N ASP A 311 8.99 -57.74 -0.07
CA ASP A 311 7.65 -57.79 -0.68
C ASP A 311 6.58 -56.87 -0.06
N PHE A 312 5.66 -56.43 -0.90
CA PHE A 312 4.63 -55.44 -0.61
C PHE A 312 3.27 -55.94 -1.08
N SER A 313 2.18 -55.49 -0.47
CA SER A 313 0.85 -55.93 -0.89
C SER A 313 0.50 -55.40 -2.28
N ALA A 314 0.39 -56.32 -3.23
CA ALA A 314 -0.23 -56.10 -4.53
C ALA A 314 -1.74 -56.44 -4.50
N ARG A 315 -2.36 -56.38 -3.32
CA ARG A 315 -3.76 -56.76 -3.06
C ARG A 315 -4.49 -55.64 -2.32
N ASN A 316 -5.80 -55.57 -2.49
CA ASN A 316 -6.66 -54.69 -1.71
C ASN A 316 -6.98 -55.30 -0.33
N ASP A 317 -5.95 -55.51 0.51
CA ASP A 317 -6.06 -56.13 1.84
C ASP A 317 -5.54 -55.25 3.00
N THR A 318 -5.04 -54.06 2.69
CA THR A 318 -4.50 -53.06 3.64
C THR A 318 -5.54 -52.01 4.06
N GLY A 319 -6.79 -52.12 3.59
CA GLY A 319 -7.83 -51.11 3.78
C GLY A 319 -7.40 -49.74 3.25
N LYS A 320 -7.82 -48.66 3.92
CA LYS A 320 -7.49 -47.28 3.54
C LYS A 320 -6.09 -46.82 3.98
N ALA A 321 -5.28 -47.67 4.59
CA ALA A 321 -4.02 -47.26 5.23
C ALA A 321 -3.00 -46.60 4.28
N PHE A 322 -3.08 -46.90 2.97
CA PHE A 322 -2.24 -46.28 1.94
C PHE A 322 -3.02 -45.30 1.04
N GLN A 323 -4.11 -44.70 1.51
CA GLN A 323 -4.84 -43.67 0.78
C GLN A 323 -4.56 -42.26 1.33
N PHE A 324 -4.49 -41.27 0.46
CA PHE A 324 -4.64 -39.86 0.83
C PHE A 324 -6.12 -39.55 1.18
N SER A 325 -6.38 -38.38 1.76
CA SER A 325 -7.74 -37.93 2.08
C SER A 325 -8.66 -37.77 0.86
N ASN A 326 -8.10 -37.59 -0.34
CA ASN A 326 -8.82 -37.59 -1.63
C ASN A 326 -9.07 -39.01 -2.20
N GLY A 327 -8.54 -40.06 -1.57
CA GLY A 327 -8.65 -41.46 -2.01
C GLY A 327 -7.52 -41.97 -2.91
N GLU A 328 -6.57 -41.12 -3.33
CA GLU A 328 -5.44 -41.54 -4.16
C GLU A 328 -4.48 -42.46 -3.40
N ASN A 329 -3.89 -43.43 -4.11
CA ASN A 329 -2.95 -44.39 -3.50
C ASN A 329 -1.56 -43.79 -3.29
N ARG A 330 -1.05 -43.93 -2.07
CA ARG A 330 0.24 -43.46 -1.57
C ARG A 330 1.34 -44.51 -1.68
N LEU A 331 1.00 -45.80 -1.72
CA LEU A 331 1.95 -46.90 -1.87
C LEU A 331 2.17 -47.20 -3.35
N LEU A 332 3.24 -46.64 -3.90
CA LEU A 332 3.67 -46.82 -5.27
C LEU A 332 4.64 -47.99 -5.36
N LEU A 333 4.39 -48.93 -6.26
CA LEU A 333 5.16 -50.17 -6.39
C LEU A 333 5.69 -50.33 -7.82
N ASN A 334 6.81 -51.05 -7.94
CA ASN A 334 7.33 -51.59 -9.22
C ASN A 334 7.84 -50.56 -10.26
N TYR A 335 7.98 -49.29 -9.93
CA TYR A 335 8.61 -48.28 -10.80
C TYR A 335 10.09 -48.61 -11.03
N ASP A 336 10.45 -48.94 -12.27
CA ASP A 336 11.81 -49.30 -12.73
C ASP A 336 12.48 -50.45 -11.93
N SER A 337 11.67 -51.27 -11.26
CA SER A 337 12.14 -52.36 -10.39
C SER A 337 12.36 -53.67 -11.16
N PRO A 338 13.49 -54.39 -10.97
CA PRO A 338 13.73 -55.71 -11.57
C PRO A 338 12.82 -56.82 -11.00
N ARG A 339 12.02 -56.53 -9.95
CA ARG A 339 10.98 -57.42 -9.42
C ARG A 339 9.65 -56.69 -9.22
N GLN A 340 8.56 -57.40 -9.52
CA GLN A 340 7.21 -57.02 -9.15
C GLN A 340 6.83 -57.58 -7.78
N ALA A 341 6.25 -56.74 -6.93
CA ALA A 341 5.63 -57.12 -5.66
C ALA A 341 4.44 -58.08 -5.86
N LYS A 342 4.28 -59.05 -4.96
CA LYS A 342 3.26 -60.13 -5.01
C LYS A 342 2.65 -60.44 -3.63
N GLY A 343 2.98 -59.63 -2.63
CA GLY A 343 2.75 -59.88 -1.22
C GLY A 343 1.31 -59.69 -0.76
N ASN A 344 1.18 -59.46 0.54
CA ASN A 344 -0.08 -59.22 1.25
C ASN A 344 0.18 -58.31 2.46
N LYS A 345 -0.85 -57.99 3.26
CA LYS A 345 -0.74 -57.13 4.45
C LYS A 345 0.25 -57.63 5.54
N HIS A 346 0.61 -58.92 5.54
CA HIS A 346 1.60 -59.50 6.45
C HIS A 346 3.03 -59.59 5.84
N SER A 347 3.25 -59.15 4.59
CA SER A 347 4.61 -59.04 4.04
C SER A 347 5.38 -57.94 4.78
N HIS A 348 6.68 -58.14 4.99
CA HIS A 348 7.49 -57.29 5.86
C HIS A 348 7.56 -55.85 5.33
N GLY A 349 7.76 -55.67 4.02
CA GLY A 349 7.72 -54.37 3.37
C GLY A 349 6.37 -53.67 3.50
N THR A 350 5.25 -54.40 3.40
CA THR A 350 3.91 -53.83 3.65
C THR A 350 3.77 -53.31 5.08
N MET A 351 4.27 -54.05 6.08
CA MET A 351 4.19 -53.62 7.48
C MET A 351 5.11 -52.43 7.77
N ALA A 352 6.33 -52.41 7.22
CA ALA A 352 7.26 -51.28 7.35
C ALA A 352 6.68 -50.01 6.71
N ALA A 353 6.15 -50.12 5.49
CA ALA A 353 5.40 -49.04 4.83
C ALA A 353 4.17 -48.62 5.65
N GLY A 354 3.45 -49.56 6.27
CA GLY A 354 2.26 -49.29 7.09
C GLY A 354 2.56 -48.44 8.32
N VAL A 355 3.70 -48.65 8.98
CA VAL A 355 4.15 -47.78 10.09
C VAL A 355 4.51 -46.37 9.60
N ILE A 356 5.10 -46.24 8.40
CA ILE A 356 5.35 -44.92 7.79
C ILE A 356 4.02 -44.21 7.50
N ALA A 357 3.05 -44.89 6.89
CA ALA A 357 1.74 -44.31 6.55
C ALA A 357 0.93 -43.93 7.80
N LEU A 358 1.07 -44.68 8.92
CA LEU A 358 0.48 -44.36 10.23
C LEU A 358 1.11 -43.13 10.92
N LYS A 359 2.28 -42.67 10.45
CA LYS A 359 3.05 -41.57 11.07
C LYS A 359 3.33 -40.38 10.14
N ASN A 360 3.12 -40.54 8.85
CA ASN A 360 3.24 -39.48 7.86
C ASN A 360 2.02 -39.53 6.93
N GLU A 361 1.26 -38.45 6.87
CA GLU A 361 0.02 -38.35 6.08
C GLU A 361 0.24 -37.80 4.66
N LYS A 362 1.43 -37.27 4.36
CA LYS A 362 1.70 -36.41 3.19
C LYS A 362 2.61 -37.00 2.10
N GLY A 363 3.51 -37.90 2.45
CA GLY A 363 4.52 -38.44 1.52
C GLY A 363 3.99 -39.57 0.65
N TYR A 364 4.58 -39.73 -0.54
CA TYR A 364 4.48 -40.95 -1.34
C TYR A 364 5.48 -41.99 -0.83
N ILE A 365 5.05 -43.25 -0.76
CA ILE A 365 5.85 -44.39 -0.31
C ILE A 365 6.14 -45.29 -1.51
N TYR A 366 7.39 -45.35 -1.95
CA TYR A 366 7.86 -46.18 -3.06
C TYR A 366 8.42 -47.51 -2.52
N GLY A 367 7.70 -48.61 -2.73
CA GLY A 367 8.10 -49.95 -2.27
C GLY A 367 8.88 -50.74 -3.32
N TYR A 368 10.10 -51.17 -2.98
CA TYR A 368 10.99 -51.95 -3.84
C TYR A 368 11.24 -53.34 -3.26
N THR A 369 10.78 -54.38 -3.97
CA THR A 369 10.84 -55.78 -3.52
C THR A 369 12.23 -56.38 -3.76
N ALA A 370 13.00 -56.52 -2.69
CA ALA A 370 14.31 -57.19 -2.70
C ALA A 370 14.19 -58.73 -2.85
N ASP A 371 15.33 -59.42 -2.93
CA ASP A 371 15.34 -60.90 -2.88
C ASP A 371 15.39 -61.44 -1.45
N SER A 372 14.93 -62.68 -1.25
CA SER A 372 14.70 -63.27 0.07
C SER A 372 15.19 -64.72 0.14
N ASN A 373 16.39 -64.92 0.69
CA ASN A 373 16.89 -66.25 1.10
C ASN A 373 17.04 -66.27 2.63
N ASN A 374 15.91 -66.25 3.33
CA ASN A 374 15.76 -66.03 4.79
C ASN A 374 16.27 -64.67 5.33
N MET A 375 16.92 -63.85 4.50
CA MET A 375 17.30 -62.46 4.77
C MET A 375 17.05 -61.60 3.53
N VAL A 376 16.87 -60.28 3.73
CA VAL A 376 16.80 -59.30 2.63
C VAL A 376 18.12 -59.27 1.87
N SER A 377 18.06 -59.40 0.55
CA SER A 377 19.19 -59.21 -0.37
C SER A 377 18.85 -58.10 -1.37
N ALA A 378 19.12 -56.85 -0.98
CA ALA A 378 18.97 -55.68 -1.84
C ALA A 378 20.17 -55.53 -2.79
N SER A 379 19.90 -55.19 -4.05
CA SER A 379 20.90 -54.74 -5.03
C SER A 379 20.95 -53.21 -5.09
N ASN A 380 22.02 -52.67 -5.68
CA ASN A 380 22.17 -51.25 -5.99
C ASN A 380 21.00 -50.71 -6.83
N GLN A 381 20.51 -51.51 -7.79
CA GLN A 381 19.44 -51.15 -8.72
C GLN A 381 18.17 -50.63 -8.04
N TYR A 382 17.78 -51.16 -6.87
CA TYR A 382 16.59 -50.67 -6.15
C TYR A 382 16.80 -49.23 -5.63
N TYR A 383 18.00 -48.92 -5.12
CA TYR A 383 18.35 -47.59 -4.63
C TYR A 383 18.55 -46.60 -5.79
N GLU A 384 19.17 -47.04 -6.88
CA GLU A 384 19.36 -46.26 -8.10
C GLU A 384 18.01 -45.88 -8.74
N ALA A 385 17.10 -46.84 -8.90
CA ALA A 385 15.75 -46.62 -9.42
C ALA A 385 14.94 -45.66 -8.52
N ALA A 386 14.94 -45.89 -7.21
CA ALA A 386 14.30 -44.99 -6.25
C ALA A 386 14.85 -43.56 -6.33
N TYR A 387 16.18 -43.42 -6.36
CA TYR A 387 16.87 -42.13 -6.42
C TYR A 387 16.59 -41.37 -7.73
N ALA A 388 16.53 -42.08 -8.86
CA ALA A 388 16.13 -41.55 -10.16
C ALA A 388 14.67 -41.08 -10.17
N GLN A 389 13.78 -41.80 -9.47
CA GLN A 389 12.39 -41.36 -9.22
C GLN A 389 12.27 -40.18 -8.23
N GLY A 390 13.38 -39.65 -7.71
CA GLY A 390 13.42 -38.51 -6.79
C GLY A 390 13.27 -38.87 -5.30
N VAL A 391 13.40 -40.14 -4.93
CA VAL A 391 13.49 -40.54 -3.51
C VAL A 391 14.77 -39.99 -2.90
N ARG A 392 14.66 -39.42 -1.70
CA ARG A 392 15.78 -38.98 -0.86
C ARG A 392 15.72 -39.49 0.58
N ILE A 393 14.60 -40.07 1.00
CA ILE A 393 14.43 -40.65 2.33
C ILE A 393 14.29 -42.16 2.15
N PHE A 394 15.19 -42.94 2.73
CA PHE A 394 15.26 -44.40 2.55
C PHE A 394 15.05 -45.12 3.88
N ASN A 395 13.98 -45.93 3.95
CA ASN A 395 13.77 -46.89 5.02
C ASN A 395 14.43 -48.23 4.70
N ASN A 396 15.24 -48.73 5.64
CA ASN A 396 15.97 -49.98 5.53
C ASN A 396 15.73 -50.79 6.81
N SER A 397 14.62 -51.54 6.83
CA SER A 397 14.14 -52.24 8.04
C SER A 397 14.80 -53.62 8.25
N TYR A 398 16.02 -53.78 7.74
CA TYR A 398 16.80 -55.01 7.71
C TYR A 398 18.29 -54.74 7.95
N GLY A 399 19.08 -55.80 8.12
CA GLY A 399 20.55 -55.76 8.13
C GLY A 399 21.16 -57.05 8.65
N ASN A 400 22.48 -57.09 8.81
CA ASN A 400 23.21 -58.29 9.26
C ASN A 400 24.17 -58.00 10.43
N THR A 401 23.95 -58.66 11.57
CA THR A 401 24.73 -58.48 12.81
C THR A 401 25.83 -59.56 12.93
N PRO A 402 27.12 -59.28 12.66
CA PRO A 402 28.19 -60.27 12.79
C PRO A 402 28.48 -60.61 14.26
N TRP A 403 29.00 -61.81 14.53
CA TRP A 403 29.48 -62.20 15.87
C TRP A 403 30.70 -61.38 16.30
N GLU A 404 30.81 -61.08 17.59
CA GLU A 404 31.84 -60.18 18.15
C GLU A 404 33.26 -60.74 17.96
N SER A 405 33.40 -62.07 18.02
CA SER A 405 34.64 -62.77 17.69
C SER A 405 35.07 -62.55 16.24
N ARG A 406 34.14 -62.65 15.29
CA ARG A 406 34.39 -62.44 13.85
C ARG A 406 34.65 -60.95 13.54
N LEU A 407 34.00 -60.03 14.25
CA LEU A 407 34.26 -58.60 14.16
C LEU A 407 35.70 -58.28 14.59
N LYS A 408 36.18 -58.89 15.68
CA LYS A 408 37.57 -58.76 16.15
C LYS A 408 38.58 -59.43 15.21
N GLU A 409 38.29 -60.65 14.76
CA GLU A 409 39.11 -61.42 13.81
C GLU A 409 39.39 -60.66 12.51
N LYS A 410 38.40 -59.93 11.98
CA LYS A 410 38.52 -59.18 10.73
C LYS A 410 38.92 -57.71 10.89
N GLY A 411 39.37 -57.28 12.07
CA GLY A 411 39.87 -55.92 12.28
C GLY A 411 38.79 -54.83 12.38
N GLY A 412 37.57 -55.19 12.74
CA GLY A 412 36.47 -54.26 13.00
C GLY A 412 35.61 -53.90 11.79
N TRP A 413 34.75 -52.89 11.98
CA TRP A 413 33.66 -52.55 11.06
C TRP A 413 34.07 -52.25 9.62
N ARG A 414 35.26 -51.68 9.41
CA ARG A 414 35.74 -51.33 8.06
C ARG A 414 35.77 -52.54 7.13
N TYR A 415 36.06 -53.75 7.61
CA TYR A 415 36.04 -54.96 6.78
C TYR A 415 34.63 -55.33 6.29
N PHE A 416 33.63 -55.25 7.15
CA PHE A 416 32.26 -55.65 6.82
C PHE A 416 31.51 -54.57 6.02
N ALA A 417 31.86 -53.30 6.20
CA ALA A 417 31.32 -52.20 5.43
C ALA A 417 31.95 -52.04 4.03
N GLN A 418 33.07 -52.72 3.72
CA GLN A 418 33.73 -52.67 2.40
C GLN A 418 32.98 -53.49 1.34
N ASN A 419 31.88 -52.92 0.84
CA ASN A 419 31.08 -53.43 -0.26
C ASN A 419 30.72 -52.26 -1.20
N PRO A 420 30.88 -52.38 -2.54
CA PRO A 420 30.55 -51.31 -3.48
C PRO A 420 29.14 -50.70 -3.33
N ILE A 421 28.12 -51.48 -2.93
CA ILE A 421 26.79 -50.91 -2.65
C ILE A 421 26.82 -49.95 -1.46
N TYR A 422 27.55 -50.29 -0.39
CA TYR A 422 27.66 -49.45 0.80
C TYR A 422 28.45 -48.17 0.53
N GLU A 423 29.46 -48.23 -0.34
CA GLU A 423 30.15 -47.02 -0.83
C GLU A 423 29.24 -46.11 -1.65
N MET A 424 28.32 -46.68 -2.45
CA MET A 424 27.31 -45.92 -3.18
C MET A 424 26.33 -45.22 -2.24
N LEU A 425 25.74 -45.96 -1.28
CA LEU A 425 24.81 -45.37 -0.31
C LEU A 425 25.49 -44.31 0.57
N ALA A 426 26.75 -44.52 0.96
CA ALA A 426 27.55 -43.54 1.69
C ALA A 426 27.80 -42.24 0.90
N LYS A 427 27.89 -42.29 -0.44
CA LYS A 427 27.98 -41.11 -1.31
C LYS A 427 26.64 -40.39 -1.40
N MET A 428 25.54 -41.12 -1.60
CA MET A 428 24.18 -40.57 -1.61
C MET A 428 23.85 -39.86 -0.28
N ALA A 429 24.24 -40.46 0.85
CA ALA A 429 24.07 -39.90 2.19
C ALA A 429 24.94 -38.67 2.47
N ALA A 430 26.15 -38.62 1.89
CA ALA A 430 27.01 -37.44 1.95
C ALA A 430 26.50 -36.29 1.07
N GLN A 431 25.75 -36.60 0.01
CA GLN A 431 25.26 -35.64 -0.99
C GLN A 431 23.92 -34.99 -0.59
N ASP A 432 22.83 -35.76 -0.54
CA ASP A 432 21.47 -35.20 -0.43
C ASP A 432 20.41 -36.16 0.18
N SER A 433 20.76 -37.40 0.48
CA SER A 433 19.81 -38.44 0.90
C SER A 433 19.92 -38.74 2.41
N ILE A 434 18.90 -39.37 3.00
CA ILE A 434 18.88 -39.85 4.39
C ILE A 434 18.49 -41.33 4.42
N PHE A 435 19.33 -42.15 5.03
CA PHE A 435 19.12 -43.58 5.21
C PHE A 435 18.85 -43.91 6.68
N VAL A 436 17.69 -44.50 6.95
CA VAL A 436 17.28 -44.94 8.28
C VAL A 436 17.37 -46.46 8.35
N TRP A 437 18.15 -46.98 9.30
CA TRP A 437 18.51 -48.39 9.44
C TRP A 437 18.03 -48.99 10.76
N ALA A 438 17.48 -50.20 10.71
CA ALA A 438 17.16 -50.97 11.91
C ALA A 438 18.45 -51.48 12.60
N ALA A 439 18.54 -51.29 13.93
CA ALA A 439 19.71 -51.73 14.70
C ALA A 439 19.85 -53.26 14.82
N GLY A 440 18.78 -54.02 14.56
CA GLY A 440 18.77 -55.49 14.66
C GLY A 440 18.05 -56.00 15.89
N ASN A 441 17.70 -57.28 15.87
CA ASN A 441 16.85 -57.93 16.88
C ASN A 441 17.64 -58.97 17.71
N ASP A 442 18.93 -58.74 17.92
CA ASP A 442 19.87 -59.65 18.59
C ASP A 442 19.99 -59.40 20.12
N GLY A 443 19.05 -58.69 20.75
CA GLY A 443 19.13 -58.29 22.17
C GLY A 443 19.30 -59.43 23.17
N GLN A 444 18.89 -60.65 22.82
CA GLN A 444 19.10 -61.87 23.61
C GLN A 444 20.37 -62.66 23.23
N SER A 445 21.03 -62.34 22.11
CA SER A 445 22.21 -63.02 21.54
C SER A 445 23.51 -62.70 22.32
N LYS A 446 23.48 -62.88 23.65
CA LYS A 446 24.56 -62.51 24.57
C LYS A 446 25.86 -63.31 24.40
N HIS A 447 25.74 -64.57 23.98
CA HIS A 447 26.88 -65.49 23.80
C HIS A 447 27.74 -65.17 22.58
N SER A 448 27.14 -64.63 21.51
CA SER A 448 27.81 -64.19 20.29
C SER A 448 28.22 -62.71 20.31
N GLY A 449 27.75 -61.95 21.31
CA GLY A 449 28.00 -60.52 21.49
C GLY A 449 27.19 -59.59 20.57
N GLN A 450 26.38 -60.15 19.66
CA GLN A 450 25.55 -59.39 18.71
C GLN A 450 24.58 -58.41 19.39
N ASN A 451 24.22 -58.65 20.66
CA ASN A 451 23.34 -57.78 21.43
C ASN A 451 23.93 -56.37 21.75
N LYS A 452 25.25 -56.17 21.53
CA LYS A 452 26.02 -55.00 22.01
C LYS A 452 26.16 -53.87 20.97
N TYR A 453 25.74 -54.10 19.74
CA TYR A 453 25.95 -53.17 18.64
C TYR A 453 24.96 -53.42 17.50
N ALA A 454 24.77 -52.40 16.67
CA ALA A 454 23.86 -52.46 15.53
C ALA A 454 24.40 -53.32 14.37
N THR A 455 23.55 -53.51 13.35
CA THR A 455 23.87 -54.20 12.10
C THR A 455 25.12 -53.64 11.39
N THR A 456 25.66 -54.40 10.42
CA THR A 456 26.79 -53.97 9.59
C THR A 456 26.50 -52.65 8.87
N GLU A 457 25.28 -52.53 8.36
CA GLU A 457 24.78 -51.43 7.56
C GLU A 457 24.67 -50.13 8.39
N SER A 458 24.31 -50.25 9.66
CA SER A 458 24.38 -49.16 10.64
C SER A 458 25.79 -48.59 10.86
N HIS A 459 26.84 -49.35 10.55
CA HIS A 459 28.24 -48.96 10.75
C HIS A 459 28.94 -48.44 9.49
N ILE A 460 28.23 -48.25 8.37
CA ILE A 460 28.79 -47.75 7.10
C ILE A 460 29.50 -46.38 7.23
N PRO A 461 29.06 -45.41 8.06
CA PRO A 461 29.79 -44.15 8.26
C PRO A 461 31.20 -44.30 8.86
N VAL A 462 31.59 -45.49 9.33
CA VAL A 462 32.99 -45.79 9.74
C VAL A 462 33.93 -45.87 8.53
N LEU A 463 33.41 -46.00 7.29
CA LEU A 463 34.19 -45.86 6.06
C LEU A 463 34.38 -44.41 5.63
N ASN A 464 33.26 -43.68 5.53
CA ASN A 464 33.16 -42.30 5.08
C ASN A 464 32.41 -41.47 6.14
N ASP A 465 33.11 -40.56 6.82
CA ASP A 465 32.53 -39.72 7.88
C ASP A 465 31.40 -38.82 7.36
N ASP A 466 31.54 -38.28 6.14
CA ASP A 466 30.52 -37.43 5.51
C ASP A 466 29.19 -38.16 5.28
N ALA A 467 29.15 -39.50 5.30
CA ALA A 467 27.89 -40.25 5.24
C ALA A 467 26.97 -39.98 6.45
N ARG A 468 27.50 -39.49 7.59
CA ARG A 468 26.69 -39.01 8.73
C ARG A 468 25.84 -37.78 8.40
N ARG A 469 26.01 -37.17 7.23
CA ARG A 469 25.05 -36.21 6.67
C ARG A 469 23.66 -36.80 6.40
N GLY A 470 23.58 -38.13 6.26
CA GLY A 470 22.33 -38.82 5.93
C GLY A 470 22.26 -40.24 6.49
N TRP A 471 22.70 -40.47 7.72
CA TRP A 471 22.63 -41.80 8.36
C TRP A 471 21.96 -41.73 9.72
N ILE A 472 20.96 -42.58 9.97
CA ILE A 472 20.34 -42.76 11.28
C ILE A 472 20.18 -44.25 11.57
N THR A 473 20.67 -44.71 12.71
CA THR A 473 20.46 -46.09 13.21
C THR A 473 19.43 -46.10 14.33
N VAL A 474 18.48 -47.04 14.28
CA VAL A 474 17.29 -47.03 15.13
C VAL A 474 17.15 -48.32 15.95
N ALA A 475 17.29 -48.18 17.27
CA ALA A 475 16.98 -49.22 18.25
C ALA A 475 15.50 -49.15 18.68
N ALA A 476 15.00 -50.22 19.30
CA ALA A 476 13.63 -50.29 19.81
C ALA A 476 13.58 -50.09 21.32
N VAL A 477 12.71 -49.19 21.78
CA VAL A 477 12.36 -48.98 23.19
C VAL A 477 10.89 -49.33 23.44
N ASP A 478 10.50 -49.49 24.71
CA ASP A 478 9.10 -49.61 25.09
C ASP A 478 8.29 -48.35 24.69
N TRP A 479 6.97 -48.48 24.63
CA TRP A 479 6.07 -47.39 24.20
C TRP A 479 6.11 -46.15 25.09
N ARG A 480 6.71 -46.22 26.29
CA ARG A 480 6.91 -45.09 27.22
C ARG A 480 8.30 -44.46 27.08
N GLY A 481 9.16 -44.99 26.21
CA GLY A 481 10.55 -44.57 26.08
C GLY A 481 11.39 -44.82 27.32
N GLN A 482 11.02 -45.79 28.18
CA GLN A 482 11.66 -46.00 29.47
C GLN A 482 12.85 -46.98 29.38
N ASN A 483 12.71 -48.07 28.63
CA ASN A 483 13.70 -49.13 28.52
C ASN A 483 13.95 -49.51 27.06
N LEU A 484 15.18 -49.95 26.76
CA LEU A 484 15.49 -50.68 25.54
C LEU A 484 14.74 -52.02 25.53
N MET A 485 14.07 -52.37 24.43
CA MET A 485 13.33 -53.63 24.31
C MET A 485 14.26 -54.83 24.41
N SER A 486 13.77 -55.92 25.01
CA SER A 486 14.55 -57.14 25.25
C SER A 486 15.07 -57.80 23.98
N TYR A 487 14.39 -57.63 22.84
CA TYR A 487 14.85 -58.09 21.54
C TYR A 487 15.81 -57.11 20.85
N SER A 488 15.85 -55.83 21.22
CA SER A 488 16.63 -54.84 20.47
C SER A 488 18.13 -55.08 20.65
N SER A 489 18.87 -55.11 19.55
CA SER A 489 20.30 -54.80 19.59
C SER A 489 20.49 -53.39 20.16
N GLN A 490 21.59 -53.18 20.88
CA GLN A 490 22.09 -51.85 21.23
C GLN A 490 22.64 -51.16 19.98
N ILE A 491 22.71 -49.82 19.95
CA ILE A 491 23.37 -49.09 18.85
C ILE A 491 24.85 -49.46 18.72
N GLY A 492 25.54 -49.58 19.86
CA GLY A 492 26.98 -49.79 19.96
C GLY A 492 27.77 -48.48 20.09
N GLU A 493 28.92 -48.57 20.75
CA GLU A 493 29.81 -47.44 21.05
C GLU A 493 30.23 -46.65 19.80
N THR A 494 30.42 -47.34 18.67
CA THR A 494 30.85 -46.74 17.41
C THR A 494 29.74 -45.91 16.74
N ALA A 495 28.49 -46.39 16.74
CA ALA A 495 27.39 -45.78 16.01
C ALA A 495 26.55 -44.78 16.82
N LYS A 496 26.81 -44.63 18.13
CA LYS A 496 25.98 -43.80 19.04
C LYS A 496 25.78 -42.35 18.58
N ASN A 497 26.75 -41.75 17.90
CA ASN A 497 26.67 -40.37 17.40
C ASN A 497 25.66 -40.19 16.25
N TRP A 498 25.21 -41.26 15.60
CA TRP A 498 24.13 -41.28 14.61
C TRP A 498 23.03 -42.30 14.96
N GLY A 499 22.94 -42.67 16.24
CA GLY A 499 21.92 -43.57 16.78
C GLY A 499 20.77 -42.82 17.45
N ILE A 500 19.59 -43.42 17.39
CA ILE A 500 18.38 -43.01 18.14
C ILE A 500 17.56 -44.28 18.45
N ALA A 501 16.51 -44.16 19.25
CA ALA A 501 15.55 -45.22 19.49
C ALA A 501 14.11 -44.72 19.45
N THR A 502 13.15 -45.63 19.22
CA THR A 502 11.71 -45.33 19.30
C THR A 502 10.91 -46.63 19.48
N GLN A 503 9.58 -46.53 19.60
CA GLN A 503 8.69 -47.68 19.76
C GLN A 503 8.76 -48.61 18.53
N GLY A 504 9.10 -49.88 18.77
CA GLY A 504 9.18 -50.92 17.75
C GLY A 504 7.95 -51.82 17.64
N GLU A 505 6.87 -51.54 18.37
CA GLU A 505 5.68 -52.41 18.45
C GLU A 505 4.42 -51.66 18.00
N TRP A 506 3.73 -52.18 16.98
CA TRP A 506 2.61 -51.48 16.33
C TRP A 506 1.47 -52.44 15.94
N SER A 507 0.24 -51.92 16.00
CA SER A 507 -0.93 -52.52 15.36
C SER A 507 -1.26 -51.75 14.09
N LEU A 508 -1.47 -52.46 12.98
CA LEU A 508 -1.64 -51.91 11.64
C LEU A 508 -2.95 -52.42 11.00
N PHE A 509 -3.38 -51.71 9.95
CA PHE A 509 -4.52 -52.09 9.09
C PHE A 509 -5.78 -52.41 9.92
N ASP A 510 -6.33 -51.40 10.61
CA ASP A 510 -7.50 -51.52 11.48
C ASP A 510 -7.35 -52.58 12.59
N ASN A 511 -6.18 -52.59 13.23
CA ASN A 511 -5.73 -53.57 14.23
C ASN A 511 -5.71 -55.04 13.76
N SER A 512 -5.76 -55.28 12.45
CA SER A 512 -5.82 -56.64 11.89
C SER A 512 -4.46 -57.29 11.62
N VAL A 513 -3.35 -56.58 11.91
CA VAL A 513 -1.97 -57.09 11.90
C VAL A 513 -1.19 -56.46 13.06
N SER A 514 -0.54 -57.26 13.90
CA SER A 514 0.39 -56.79 14.94
C SER A 514 1.83 -57.05 14.52
N THR A 515 2.74 -56.13 14.80
CA THR A 515 4.17 -56.25 14.46
C THR A 515 5.09 -55.76 15.58
N THR A 516 6.30 -56.32 15.66
CA THR A 516 7.32 -56.00 16.70
C THR A 516 8.73 -56.16 16.14
N GLY A 517 9.65 -55.24 16.49
CA GLY A 517 11.06 -55.28 16.08
C GLY A 517 11.68 -53.90 15.85
N THR A 518 13.02 -53.84 15.79
CA THR A 518 13.74 -52.62 15.32
C THR A 518 13.37 -52.25 13.89
N SER A 519 13.04 -53.25 13.08
CA SER A 519 12.41 -53.17 11.76
C SER A 519 11.10 -52.36 11.72
N PHE A 520 10.45 -52.11 12.86
CA PHE A 520 9.24 -51.28 12.96
C PHE A 520 9.45 -50.03 13.81
N ALA A 521 10.64 -49.86 14.38
CA ALA A 521 11.12 -48.60 14.95
C ALA A 521 11.74 -47.68 13.87
N ALA A 522 12.54 -48.23 12.94
CA ALA A 522 13.13 -47.48 11.83
C ALA A 522 12.09 -46.77 10.93
N PRO A 523 10.95 -47.38 10.57
CA PRO A 523 9.81 -46.71 9.93
C PRO A 523 9.30 -45.44 10.64
N VAL A 524 9.23 -45.43 11.98
CA VAL A 524 8.75 -44.26 12.75
C VAL A 524 9.72 -43.09 12.63
N VAL A 525 11.03 -43.35 12.71
CA VAL A 525 12.07 -42.33 12.47
C VAL A 525 12.04 -41.87 11.01
N THR A 526 11.74 -42.76 10.07
CA THR A 526 11.59 -42.41 8.65
C THR A 526 10.44 -41.43 8.41
N ALA A 527 9.29 -41.66 9.05
CA ALA A 527 8.16 -40.74 9.00
C ALA A 527 8.48 -39.39 9.65
N ALA A 528 9.15 -39.38 10.81
CA ALA A 528 9.55 -38.14 11.48
C ALA A 528 10.57 -37.33 10.66
N VAL A 529 11.52 -37.98 9.97
CA VAL A 529 12.42 -37.34 9.00
C VAL A 529 11.61 -36.64 7.89
N ALA A 530 10.61 -37.33 7.31
CA ALA A 530 9.76 -36.76 6.27
C ALA A 530 8.88 -35.59 6.78
N ASN A 531 8.35 -35.68 8.00
CA ASN A 531 7.54 -34.62 8.61
C ASN A 531 8.38 -33.39 8.99
N VAL A 532 9.62 -33.57 9.47
CA VAL A 532 10.57 -32.46 9.69
C VAL A 532 10.96 -31.79 8.38
N TRP A 533 11.17 -32.57 7.31
CA TRP A 533 11.49 -31.99 6.00
C TRP A 533 10.28 -31.26 5.37
N ASP A 534 9.05 -31.78 5.46
CA ASP A 534 7.83 -31.04 5.07
C ASP A 534 7.61 -29.75 5.90
N LYS A 535 8.07 -29.72 7.17
CA LYS A 535 8.02 -28.50 7.98
C LYS A 535 9.12 -27.49 7.61
N PHE A 536 10.31 -27.97 7.26
CA PHE A 536 11.47 -27.15 6.91
C PHE A 536 12.07 -27.62 5.56
N PRO A 537 11.37 -27.47 4.42
CA PRO A 537 11.76 -28.06 3.13
C PRO A 537 13.09 -27.54 2.57
N TRP A 538 13.56 -26.42 3.11
CA TRP A 538 14.85 -25.80 2.81
C TRP A 538 16.05 -26.42 3.55
N MET A 539 15.83 -27.27 4.56
CA MET A 539 16.94 -27.93 5.26
C MET A 539 17.69 -28.88 4.33
N SER A 540 19.02 -28.93 4.49
CA SER A 540 19.82 -30.03 3.95
C SER A 540 19.51 -31.34 4.68
N ASN A 541 19.82 -32.47 4.03
CA ASN A 541 19.72 -33.80 4.65
C ASN A 541 20.45 -33.88 6.01
N HIS A 542 21.60 -33.21 6.12
CA HIS A 542 22.34 -33.11 7.38
C HIS A 542 21.57 -32.33 8.43
N LEU A 543 21.00 -31.18 8.09
CA LEU A 543 20.28 -30.34 9.04
C LEU A 543 18.98 -31.00 9.54
N VAL A 544 18.31 -31.80 8.70
CA VAL A 544 17.20 -32.68 9.13
C VAL A 544 17.71 -33.80 10.05
N THR A 545 18.79 -34.48 9.69
CA THR A 545 19.40 -35.56 10.50
C THR A 545 19.83 -35.03 11.87
N GLN A 546 20.49 -33.87 11.92
CA GLN A 546 20.85 -33.17 13.15
C GLN A 546 19.61 -32.73 13.94
N THR A 547 18.55 -32.27 13.29
CA THR A 547 17.29 -31.92 13.96
C THR A 547 16.67 -33.14 14.66
N ILE A 548 16.60 -34.28 14.00
CA ILE A 548 16.06 -35.53 14.58
C ILE A 548 16.89 -36.02 15.78
N LEU A 549 18.22 -36.01 15.66
CA LEU A 549 19.11 -36.49 16.72
C LEU A 549 19.24 -35.50 17.89
N SER A 550 19.38 -34.20 17.62
CA SER A 550 19.54 -33.15 18.64
C SER A 550 18.31 -32.89 19.49
N THR A 551 17.14 -33.32 19.04
CA THR A 551 15.86 -33.13 19.75
C THR A 551 15.39 -34.35 20.53
N ALA A 552 16.12 -35.47 20.45
CA ALA A 552 15.79 -36.71 21.16
C ALA A 552 15.69 -36.52 22.69
N ASN A 553 14.75 -37.24 23.30
CA ASN A 553 14.62 -37.35 24.75
C ASN A 553 15.70 -38.29 25.32
N LYS A 554 16.25 -37.94 26.46
CA LYS A 554 17.05 -38.86 27.26
C LYS A 554 16.20 -40.06 27.70
N LEU A 555 16.73 -41.28 27.60
CA LEU A 555 16.00 -42.52 27.93
C LEU A 555 15.42 -42.45 29.35
N GLY A 556 14.12 -42.74 29.49
CA GLY A 556 13.39 -42.62 30.76
C GLY A 556 12.91 -41.21 31.12
N SER A 557 13.29 -40.18 30.35
CA SER A 557 13.05 -38.76 30.65
C SER A 557 12.34 -38.03 29.50
N THR A 558 11.92 -36.79 29.75
CA THR A 558 11.43 -35.83 28.74
C THR A 558 12.48 -34.76 28.38
N GLU A 559 13.60 -34.72 29.11
CA GLU A 559 14.74 -33.82 28.88
C GLU A 559 15.42 -34.09 27.53
N VAL A 560 16.00 -33.05 26.91
CA VAL A 560 16.86 -33.20 25.72
C VAL A 560 18.15 -33.93 26.11
N THR A 561 18.58 -34.90 25.30
CA THR A 561 19.85 -35.61 25.53
C THR A 561 21.07 -34.69 25.35
N THR A 562 21.94 -34.64 26.36
CA THR A 562 23.24 -33.96 26.27
C THR A 562 24.33 -34.84 25.67
N ASP A 563 24.24 -36.16 25.84
CA ASP A 563 25.32 -37.11 25.56
C ASP A 563 24.78 -38.45 25.02
N PRO A 564 25.20 -38.91 23.83
CA PRO A 564 24.76 -40.18 23.28
C PRO A 564 25.48 -41.36 23.95
N ASN A 565 24.77 -42.49 24.05
CA ASN A 565 25.25 -43.72 24.68
C ASN A 565 25.14 -44.95 23.77
N GLU A 566 25.82 -46.03 24.11
CA GLU A 566 25.89 -47.26 23.33
C GLU A 566 24.53 -47.97 23.17
N LYS A 567 23.55 -47.76 24.06
CA LYS A 567 22.28 -48.49 24.02
C LYS A 567 21.31 -47.92 23.00
N VAL A 568 21.15 -46.59 22.99
CA VAL A 568 20.10 -45.87 22.24
C VAL A 568 20.62 -44.64 21.47
N GLY A 569 21.93 -44.46 21.39
CA GLY A 569 22.53 -43.27 20.77
C GLY A 569 22.09 -42.01 21.49
N TRP A 570 21.57 -41.04 20.75
CA TRP A 570 21.00 -39.79 21.27
C TRP A 570 19.70 -39.95 22.05
N GLY A 571 19.16 -41.16 22.23
CA GLY A 571 17.99 -41.40 23.07
C GLY A 571 16.72 -41.66 22.26
N VAL A 572 15.57 -41.28 22.81
CA VAL A 572 14.24 -41.59 22.26
C VAL A 572 13.73 -40.46 21.37
N LEU A 573 13.24 -40.79 20.17
CA LEU A 573 12.67 -39.84 19.22
C LEU A 573 11.62 -38.92 19.87
N ASN A 574 11.78 -37.60 19.70
CA ASN A 574 10.77 -36.60 20.06
C ASN A 574 10.44 -35.72 18.85
N GLU A 575 9.58 -36.24 17.99
CA GLU A 575 9.12 -35.59 16.76
C GLU A 575 8.44 -34.22 17.02
N ALA A 576 7.66 -34.10 18.10
CA ALA A 576 7.02 -32.84 18.48
C ALA A 576 8.02 -31.74 18.89
N ARG A 577 9.26 -32.12 19.24
CA ARG A 577 10.40 -31.20 19.40
C ARG A 577 11.14 -30.99 18.08
N ALA A 578 11.32 -32.04 17.27
CA ALA A 578 11.97 -31.96 15.95
C ALA A 578 11.25 -31.00 14.99
N LEU A 579 9.90 -30.98 15.01
CA LEU A 579 9.06 -30.05 14.25
C LEU A 579 9.17 -28.57 14.68
N LYS A 580 9.98 -28.27 15.70
CA LYS A 580 10.34 -26.91 16.15
C LYS A 580 11.78 -26.51 15.79
N GLY A 581 12.47 -27.32 14.98
CA GLY A 581 13.88 -27.15 14.61
C GLY A 581 14.85 -27.88 15.56
N PRO A 582 16.18 -27.72 15.40
CA PRO A 582 17.16 -28.29 16.31
C PRO A 582 16.94 -27.86 17.77
N ALA A 583 17.38 -28.67 18.73
CA ALA A 583 17.48 -28.27 20.15
C ALA A 583 18.93 -28.30 20.67
N ARG A 584 19.89 -28.75 19.86
CA ARG A 584 21.31 -28.80 20.23
C ARG A 584 22.22 -28.66 19.00
N PHE A 585 23.21 -27.78 19.09
CA PHE A 585 24.35 -27.72 18.17
C PHE A 585 25.55 -28.38 18.86
N ASP A 586 25.83 -29.65 18.52
CA ASP A 586 26.88 -30.45 19.17
C ASP A 586 27.94 -30.90 18.17
N LYS A 587 29.23 -30.79 18.51
CA LYS A 587 30.31 -31.18 17.59
C LYS A 587 30.30 -32.67 17.22
N ARG A 588 29.68 -33.54 18.02
CA ARG A 588 29.52 -34.97 17.71
C ARG A 588 28.46 -35.23 16.62
N LEU A 589 27.57 -34.26 16.37
CA LEU A 589 26.59 -34.29 15.28
C LEU A 589 27.12 -33.72 13.96
N LEU A 590 28.32 -33.12 13.94
CA LEU A 590 28.95 -32.57 12.74
C LEU A 590 29.95 -33.55 12.12
N VAL A 591 30.19 -33.42 10.83
CA VAL A 591 31.27 -34.10 10.09
C VAL A 591 32.48 -33.18 9.93
N LYS A 592 33.65 -33.74 9.63
CA LYS A 592 34.90 -32.95 9.56
C LYS A 592 34.79 -31.73 8.62
N SER A 593 34.06 -31.87 7.52
CA SER A 593 33.87 -30.83 6.50
C SER A 593 33.04 -29.62 6.95
N ASP A 594 32.25 -29.72 8.05
CA ASP A 594 31.49 -28.58 8.60
C ASP A 594 32.36 -27.58 9.39
N ASN A 595 33.61 -27.93 9.69
CA ASN A 595 34.57 -27.11 10.44
C ASN A 595 34.05 -26.61 11.81
N GLY A 596 33.12 -27.35 12.43
CA GLY A 596 32.58 -27.03 13.76
C GLY A 596 31.30 -26.17 13.79
N PHE A 597 30.65 -25.94 12.63
CA PHE A 597 29.44 -25.11 12.54
C PHE A 597 28.22 -25.87 11.98
N VAL A 598 27.11 -25.85 12.73
CA VAL A 598 25.79 -26.16 12.15
C VAL A 598 25.45 -25.05 11.17
N THR A 599 25.10 -25.39 9.93
CA THR A 599 25.01 -24.43 8.83
C THR A 599 23.61 -24.44 8.20
N ALA A 600 22.97 -23.28 8.15
CA ALA A 600 21.73 -23.04 7.42
C ALA A 600 22.01 -22.15 6.21
N ASP A 601 21.93 -22.71 5.01
CA ASP A 601 22.14 -22.00 3.74
C ASP A 601 20.86 -22.03 2.90
N PHE A 602 20.27 -20.86 2.63
CA PHE A 602 19.11 -20.76 1.74
C PHE A 602 18.83 -19.35 1.22
N ALA A 603 18.28 -19.28 0.00
CA ALA A 603 17.76 -18.06 -0.61
C ALA A 603 16.44 -17.59 0.01
N ALA A 604 16.05 -16.34 -0.23
CA ALA A 604 14.81 -15.77 0.29
C ALA A 604 13.55 -16.51 -0.19
N ARG A 605 12.54 -16.59 0.68
CA ARG A 605 11.25 -17.26 0.46
C ARG A 605 10.12 -16.47 1.09
N ASN A 606 8.92 -16.57 0.51
CA ASN A 606 7.71 -15.88 0.95
C ASN A 606 6.61 -16.85 1.44
N TYR A 607 6.98 -17.82 2.30
CA TYR A 607 6.00 -18.74 2.88
C TYR A 607 5.00 -17.98 3.75
N GLN A 608 3.72 -18.28 3.57
CA GLN A 608 2.65 -17.72 4.42
C GLN A 608 2.76 -18.22 5.87
N ASP A 609 3.16 -19.48 6.08
CA ASP A 609 3.55 -19.98 7.40
C ASP A 609 5.00 -19.60 7.75
N ARG A 610 5.19 -18.48 8.44
CA ARG A 610 6.50 -18.05 8.97
C ARG A 610 7.16 -19.11 9.88
N SER A 611 6.41 -20.03 10.47
CA SER A 611 7.00 -21.09 11.31
C SER A 611 7.72 -22.18 10.50
N ARG A 612 7.60 -22.21 9.15
CA ARG A 612 8.53 -22.92 8.26
C ARG A 612 9.95 -22.30 8.22
N LEU A 613 10.13 -21.08 8.73
CA LEU A 613 11.41 -20.37 8.85
C LEU A 613 11.81 -20.10 10.32
N THR A 614 11.12 -20.72 11.29
CA THR A 614 11.34 -20.44 12.73
C THR A 614 11.81 -21.67 13.48
N TRP A 615 12.95 -21.57 14.15
CA TRP A 615 13.38 -22.52 15.18
C TRP A 615 12.95 -21.99 16.55
N SER A 616 12.15 -22.77 17.25
CA SER A 616 11.43 -22.36 18.48
C SER A 616 11.73 -23.22 19.71
N ASN A 617 12.70 -24.12 19.60
CA ASN A 617 13.34 -24.76 20.76
C ASN A 617 14.42 -23.86 21.35
N ASP A 618 14.74 -24.10 22.62
CA ASP A 618 15.94 -23.57 23.26
C ASP A 618 17.17 -24.37 22.77
N ILE A 619 18.10 -23.74 22.04
CA ILE A 619 19.23 -24.45 21.45
C ILE A 619 20.46 -24.41 22.37
N ALA A 620 20.93 -25.58 22.81
CA ALA A 620 22.13 -25.74 23.65
C ALA A 620 23.32 -26.33 22.86
N GLY A 621 24.47 -26.55 23.51
CA GLY A 621 25.60 -27.31 22.94
C GLY A 621 26.89 -26.51 22.74
N ASP A 622 27.85 -27.09 22.01
CA ASP A 622 29.22 -26.62 21.92
C ASP A 622 29.70 -26.28 20.48
N ALA A 623 28.90 -26.61 19.45
CA ALA A 623 29.19 -26.22 18.08
C ALA A 623 28.76 -24.77 17.80
N GLY A 624 29.35 -24.17 16.76
CA GLY A 624 28.95 -22.86 16.25
C GLY A 624 27.75 -22.93 15.32
N PHE A 625 27.26 -21.76 14.91
CA PHE A 625 26.18 -21.63 13.94
C PHE A 625 26.59 -20.72 12.77
N ARG A 626 26.25 -21.12 11.54
CA ARG A 626 26.43 -20.32 10.31
C ARG A 626 25.09 -20.08 9.63
N LYS A 627 24.84 -18.82 9.28
CA LYS A 627 23.74 -18.41 8.40
C LYS A 627 24.30 -17.94 7.05
N LEU A 628 23.93 -18.66 5.99
CA LEU A 628 24.29 -18.45 4.59
C LEU A 628 23.03 -18.25 3.73
N GLY A 629 23.22 -17.84 2.47
CA GLY A 629 22.14 -17.54 1.53
C GLY A 629 21.31 -16.30 1.89
N THR A 630 20.52 -15.78 0.97
CA THR A 630 19.82 -14.49 1.13
C THR A 630 18.57 -14.52 2.01
N GLY A 631 18.13 -15.69 2.48
CA GLY A 631 16.88 -15.83 3.25
C GLY A 631 16.97 -15.39 4.72
N THR A 632 15.81 -15.36 5.38
CA THR A 632 15.67 -15.03 6.81
C THR A 632 15.38 -16.27 7.63
N LEU A 633 16.10 -16.45 8.74
CA LEU A 633 15.88 -17.51 9.73
C LEU A 633 15.57 -16.88 11.09
N TYR A 634 14.54 -17.37 11.79
CA TYR A 634 14.10 -16.85 13.09
C TYR A 634 14.43 -17.82 14.22
N PHE A 635 15.10 -17.36 15.27
CA PHE A 635 15.35 -18.09 16.52
C PHE A 635 14.48 -17.47 17.63
N SER A 636 13.44 -18.18 18.07
CA SER A 636 12.53 -17.68 19.12
C SER A 636 12.77 -18.28 20.51
N GLY A 637 13.69 -19.23 20.66
CA GLY A 637 14.07 -19.85 21.93
C GLY A 637 15.10 -19.06 22.75
N TYR A 638 15.40 -19.57 23.95
CA TYR A 638 16.45 -19.12 24.85
C TYR A 638 17.74 -19.90 24.57
N ASN A 639 18.53 -19.42 23.61
CA ASN A 639 19.69 -20.15 23.11
C ASN A 639 20.90 -20.04 24.06
N THR A 640 21.54 -21.18 24.32
CA THR A 640 22.63 -21.34 25.30
C THR A 640 23.85 -22.08 24.73
N TYR A 641 23.89 -22.37 23.42
CA TYR A 641 25.08 -22.91 22.76
C TYR A 641 26.27 -21.94 22.83
N SER A 642 27.49 -22.48 22.89
CA SER A 642 28.73 -21.70 23.15
C SER A 642 29.68 -21.52 21.97
N GLY A 643 29.47 -22.22 20.85
CA GLY A 643 30.24 -21.94 19.63
C GLY A 643 29.79 -20.62 18.97
N GLN A 644 30.70 -19.96 18.25
CA GLN A 644 30.44 -18.67 17.60
C GLN A 644 29.25 -18.74 16.63
N THR A 645 28.43 -17.68 16.62
CA THR A 645 27.41 -17.42 15.61
C THR A 645 27.99 -16.53 14.52
N VAL A 646 27.88 -16.94 13.26
CA VAL A 646 28.33 -16.17 12.10
C VAL A 646 27.18 -15.99 11.13
N VAL A 647 26.86 -14.73 10.83
CA VAL A 647 25.89 -14.36 9.79
C VAL A 647 26.67 -13.90 8.57
N GLU A 648 26.86 -14.79 7.61
CA GLU A 648 27.69 -14.55 6.43
C GLU A 648 26.86 -13.99 5.26
N ASN A 649 25.57 -14.34 5.16
CA ASN A 649 24.61 -13.76 4.20
C ASN A 649 23.16 -13.86 4.71
N GLY A 650 22.31 -12.91 4.31
CA GLY A 650 20.90 -12.83 4.69
C GLY A 650 20.69 -12.59 6.19
N THR A 651 19.48 -12.85 6.69
CA THR A 651 19.09 -12.42 8.03
C THR A 651 19.00 -13.59 9.03
N LEU A 652 19.60 -13.42 10.20
CA LEU A 652 19.29 -14.18 11.42
C LEU A 652 18.54 -13.27 12.38
N SER A 653 17.28 -13.59 12.70
CA SER A 653 16.46 -12.83 13.64
C SER A 653 16.36 -13.55 14.99
N LEU A 654 16.68 -12.85 16.08
CA LEU A 654 16.61 -13.34 17.46
C LEU A 654 15.45 -12.67 18.21
N SER A 655 14.57 -13.45 18.84
CA SER A 655 13.42 -12.90 19.59
C SER A 655 13.47 -13.11 21.11
N ASN A 656 14.41 -13.89 21.66
CA ASN A 656 14.55 -14.04 23.12
C ASN A 656 16.00 -13.94 23.58
N ALA A 657 16.81 -14.99 23.44
CA ALA A 657 18.18 -14.94 23.96
C ALA A 657 19.21 -15.75 23.16
N LEU A 658 20.47 -15.32 23.29
CA LEU A 658 21.69 -16.00 22.85
C LEU A 658 22.79 -15.77 23.90
N ILE A 659 22.90 -16.65 24.89
CA ILE A 659 23.62 -16.36 26.14
C ILE A 659 25.13 -16.64 26.06
N ASN A 660 25.55 -17.74 25.45
CA ASN A 660 26.95 -18.21 25.53
C ASN A 660 27.73 -18.06 24.21
N SER A 661 27.10 -17.56 23.14
CA SER A 661 27.71 -17.43 21.82
C SER A 661 27.99 -15.98 21.48
N ALA A 662 29.25 -15.68 21.13
CA ALA A 662 29.62 -14.41 20.51
C ALA A 662 29.15 -14.38 19.05
N VAL A 663 28.71 -13.21 18.57
CA VAL A 663 28.17 -13.05 17.22
C VAL A 663 29.13 -12.27 16.33
N ARG A 664 29.28 -12.72 15.09
CA ARG A 664 29.98 -12.02 14.00
C ARG A 664 29.04 -11.87 12.81
N ILE A 665 28.87 -10.65 12.33
CA ILE A 665 28.04 -10.30 11.17
C ILE A 665 29.00 -9.88 10.06
N GLU A 666 28.95 -10.53 8.90
CA GLU A 666 29.76 -10.14 7.74
C GLU A 666 29.04 -9.14 6.83
N LYS A 667 29.73 -8.59 5.83
CA LYS A 667 29.25 -7.50 4.97
C LYS A 667 27.86 -7.71 4.33
N ASN A 668 27.49 -8.96 4.04
CA ASN A 668 26.19 -9.32 3.43
C ASN A 668 25.19 -9.91 4.45
N GLY A 669 25.58 -10.00 5.72
CA GLY A 669 24.77 -10.54 6.80
C GLY A 669 23.99 -9.48 7.56
N THR A 670 22.82 -9.88 8.07
CA THR A 670 22.00 -9.10 9.00
C THR A 670 21.74 -9.90 10.28
N LEU A 671 22.15 -9.37 11.43
CA LEU A 671 21.57 -9.79 12.71
C LEU A 671 20.36 -8.91 13.01
N ARG A 672 19.18 -9.48 13.22
CA ARG A 672 17.98 -8.76 13.68
C ARG A 672 17.65 -9.18 15.12
N THR A 673 17.22 -8.22 15.93
CA THR A 673 16.76 -8.45 17.31
C THR A 673 15.41 -7.77 17.49
N GLU A 674 14.38 -8.55 17.83
CA GLU A 674 12.99 -8.08 17.76
C GLU A 674 12.08 -8.83 18.74
N ASN A 675 11.57 -8.10 19.73
CA ASN A 675 10.57 -8.57 20.70
C ASN A 675 9.85 -7.37 21.34
N ASP A 676 8.52 -7.34 21.26
CA ASP A 676 7.69 -6.21 21.72
C ASP A 676 7.39 -6.19 23.23
N THR A 677 7.75 -7.26 23.94
CA THR A 677 7.47 -7.43 25.38
C THR A 677 8.70 -7.16 26.25
N GLN A 678 9.89 -7.57 25.79
CA GLN A 678 11.15 -7.48 26.53
C GLN A 678 12.32 -7.30 25.57
N ALA A 679 13.39 -6.64 26.02
CA ALA A 679 14.60 -6.51 25.22
C ALA A 679 15.32 -7.87 25.07
N VAL A 680 15.69 -8.22 23.84
CA VAL A 680 16.43 -9.45 23.49
C VAL A 680 17.75 -9.50 24.26
N LYS A 681 18.21 -10.67 24.68
CA LYS A 681 19.48 -10.80 25.42
C LYS A 681 20.57 -11.50 24.62
N ILE A 682 21.69 -10.81 24.40
CA ILE A 682 22.94 -11.40 23.91
C ILE A 682 23.95 -11.40 25.06
N GLY A 683 24.42 -12.58 25.46
CA GLY A 683 25.27 -12.74 26.66
C GLY A 683 26.77 -12.60 26.42
N GLN A 684 27.19 -12.40 25.17
CA GLN A 684 28.59 -12.23 24.72
C GLN A 684 28.71 -11.02 23.77
N SER A 685 29.91 -10.71 23.31
CA SER A 685 30.16 -9.61 22.40
C SER A 685 29.60 -9.83 20.99
N VAL A 686 29.30 -8.73 20.29
CA VAL A 686 28.82 -8.69 18.90
C VAL A 686 29.80 -7.86 18.05
N ALA A 687 30.34 -8.47 16.99
CA ALA A 687 31.12 -7.80 15.95
C ALA A 687 30.29 -7.64 14.67
N ASN A 688 30.18 -6.43 14.15
CA ASN A 688 29.34 -6.07 13.02
C ASN A 688 30.16 -5.47 11.86
N ASN A 689 30.31 -6.23 10.79
CA ASN A 689 30.89 -5.77 9.51
C ASN A 689 29.79 -5.51 8.45
N GLY A 690 28.51 -5.59 8.82
CA GLY A 690 27.34 -5.58 7.93
C GLY A 690 26.17 -4.81 8.52
N SER A 691 25.02 -5.47 8.75
CA SER A 691 23.82 -4.84 9.30
C SER A 691 23.44 -5.43 10.67
N PHE A 692 23.31 -4.57 11.69
CA PHE A 692 22.69 -4.94 12.96
C PHE A 692 21.36 -4.18 13.12
N GLU A 693 20.26 -4.92 13.27
CA GLU A 693 18.88 -4.43 13.28
C GLU A 693 18.26 -4.59 14.68
N VAL A 694 17.84 -3.48 15.30
CA VAL A 694 17.41 -3.43 16.71
C VAL A 694 15.98 -2.84 16.81
N TYR A 695 15.03 -3.71 17.12
CA TYR A 695 13.58 -3.45 17.06
C TYR A 695 12.82 -3.92 18.32
N GLY A 696 11.52 -3.60 18.40
CA GLY A 696 10.69 -3.89 19.57
C GLY A 696 11.18 -3.13 20.79
N LYS A 697 11.43 -3.82 21.92
CA LYS A 697 12.07 -3.21 23.10
C LYS A 697 13.60 -3.16 23.02
N GLY A 698 14.19 -3.57 21.89
CA GLY A 698 15.63 -3.53 21.64
C GLY A 698 16.39 -4.73 22.22
N VAL A 699 17.64 -4.49 22.64
CA VAL A 699 18.60 -5.56 22.97
C VAL A 699 19.54 -5.17 24.11
N ASN A 700 19.79 -6.12 25.00
CA ASN A 700 20.85 -6.06 26.02
C ASN A 700 22.02 -6.93 25.57
N ILE A 701 23.20 -6.34 25.41
CA ILE A 701 24.47 -7.02 25.15
C ILE A 701 25.27 -7.02 26.45
N ASP A 702 25.54 -8.20 27.03
CA ASP A 702 26.35 -8.31 28.26
C ASP A 702 27.86 -8.09 28.01
N GLY A 703 28.32 -8.30 26.78
CA GLY A 703 29.70 -8.04 26.34
C GLY A 703 29.88 -6.69 25.64
N ASP A 704 30.84 -6.64 24.70
CA ASP A 704 31.14 -5.48 23.85
C ASP A 704 30.32 -5.46 22.55
N TYR A 705 30.14 -4.28 21.98
CA TYR A 705 29.69 -4.08 20.60
C TYR A 705 30.80 -3.39 19.80
N GLN A 706 31.19 -3.98 18.67
CA GLN A 706 32.11 -3.36 17.72
C GLN A 706 31.46 -3.32 16.33
N ALA A 707 31.42 -2.14 15.72
CA ALA A 707 31.02 -1.96 14.33
C ALA A 707 32.24 -1.51 13.50
N ASP A 708 32.44 -2.12 12.34
CA ASP A 708 33.40 -1.65 11.34
C ASP A 708 32.87 -0.38 10.64
N LYS A 709 33.77 0.49 10.15
CA LYS A 709 33.43 1.74 9.44
C LYS A 709 32.37 1.61 8.34
N ASP A 710 32.24 0.46 7.66
CA ASP A 710 31.29 0.24 6.57
C ASP A 710 29.93 -0.30 7.04
N ALA A 711 29.87 -0.79 8.27
CA ALA A 711 28.68 -1.37 8.86
C ALA A 711 27.61 -0.31 9.16
N ARG A 712 26.40 -0.79 9.45
CA ARG A 712 25.29 0.03 9.94
C ARG A 712 24.64 -0.58 11.16
N THR A 713 24.21 0.29 12.07
CA THR A 713 23.36 -0.04 13.20
C THR A 713 21.97 0.52 12.93
N VAL A 714 21.06 -0.30 12.42
CA VAL A 714 19.66 0.04 12.18
C VAL A 714 18.90 -0.05 13.50
N ILE A 715 18.15 0.98 13.87
CA ILE A 715 17.45 1.01 15.16
C ILE A 715 16.12 1.74 15.10
N ASP A 716 15.12 1.15 15.75
CA ASP A 716 13.82 1.78 15.99
C ASP A 716 13.95 2.93 17.01
N ILE A 717 13.90 4.16 16.52
CA ILE A 717 14.13 5.35 17.35
C ILE A 717 12.97 5.65 18.31
N ASP A 718 11.81 5.01 18.14
CA ASP A 718 10.62 5.21 18.97
C ASP A 718 10.51 4.22 20.14
N THR A 719 10.85 2.95 19.89
CA THR A 719 10.54 1.82 20.79
C THR A 719 11.77 1.05 21.29
N ALA A 720 12.84 0.95 20.50
CA ALA A 720 13.98 0.08 20.80
C ALA A 720 15.17 0.80 21.47
N LEU A 721 15.98 0.06 22.24
CA LEU A 721 17.21 0.53 22.88
C LEU A 721 18.32 -0.51 22.70
N LEU A 722 19.47 -0.10 22.19
CA LEU A 722 20.71 -0.88 22.19
C LEU A 722 21.49 -0.60 23.48
N ASN A 723 21.42 -1.52 24.44
CA ASN A 723 22.08 -1.40 25.74
C ASN A 723 23.28 -2.36 25.85
N VAL A 724 24.49 -1.82 25.77
CA VAL A 724 25.76 -2.55 25.81
C VAL A 724 26.40 -2.37 27.18
N LYS A 725 26.67 -3.46 27.91
CA LYS A 725 27.31 -3.36 29.24
C LYS A 725 28.82 -3.12 29.15
N GLY A 726 29.46 -3.66 28.11
CA GLY A 726 30.86 -3.42 27.80
C GLY A 726 31.09 -2.13 27.02
N LYS A 727 32.14 -2.16 26.19
CA LYS A 727 32.49 -1.09 25.24
C LYS A 727 31.59 -1.16 24.01
N ALA A 728 31.07 -0.01 23.57
CA ALA A 728 30.56 0.20 22.23
C ALA A 728 31.62 0.99 21.42
N ASP A 729 32.14 0.41 20.35
CA ASP A 729 33.18 0.97 19.50
C ASP A 729 32.65 1.04 18.07
N LEU A 730 32.24 2.24 17.63
CA LEU A 730 31.51 2.39 16.37
C LEU A 730 32.40 2.67 15.16
N GLN A 731 33.70 2.96 15.33
CA GLN A 731 34.67 3.18 14.23
C GLN A 731 34.18 4.11 13.08
N ASN A 732 33.37 5.11 13.41
CA ASN A 732 32.65 6.02 12.50
C ASN A 732 31.65 5.35 11.53
N SER A 733 31.23 4.12 11.83
CA SER A 733 30.03 3.50 11.26
C SER A 733 28.76 4.33 11.54
N ARG A 734 27.72 4.08 10.73
CA ARG A 734 26.49 4.88 10.74
C ARG A 734 25.36 4.25 11.55
N ILE A 735 24.56 5.08 12.20
CA ILE A 735 23.26 4.70 12.74
C ILE A 735 22.20 4.95 11.67
N LEU A 736 21.47 3.91 11.25
CA LEU A 736 20.31 4.04 10.37
C LEU A 736 19.05 4.18 11.25
N ALA A 737 18.50 5.38 11.31
CA ALA A 737 17.28 5.70 12.03
C ALA A 737 16.05 5.16 11.29
N ASP A 738 15.29 4.29 11.95
CA ASP A 738 14.06 3.68 11.42
C ASP A 738 12.93 3.71 12.47
N VAL A 739 11.70 3.41 12.05
CA VAL A 739 10.55 3.12 12.92
C VAL A 739 9.75 2.00 12.24
N VAL A 740 9.64 0.83 12.87
CA VAL A 740 9.06 -0.37 12.23
C VAL A 740 7.56 -0.26 12.03
N ASN A 741 6.86 0.36 12.99
CA ASN A 741 5.41 0.53 12.97
C ASN A 741 5.02 1.86 13.62
N ILE A 742 4.37 2.74 12.86
CA ILE A 742 3.74 3.95 13.41
C ILE A 742 2.40 3.53 14.05
N ASN A 743 2.48 3.02 15.27
CA ASN A 743 1.32 2.52 16.04
C ASN A 743 0.46 3.65 16.64
N GLU A 744 1.06 4.82 16.85
CA GLU A 744 0.39 6.02 17.35
C GLU A 744 0.72 7.22 16.47
N VAL A 745 -0.18 8.21 16.43
CA VAL A 745 -0.04 9.38 15.57
C VAL A 745 1.05 10.29 16.14
N PRO A 746 2.19 10.51 15.46
CA PRO A 746 3.28 11.27 16.02
C PRO A 746 2.99 12.79 15.93
N THR A 747 3.42 13.55 16.93
CA THR A 747 3.28 15.01 16.97
C THR A 747 4.35 15.72 16.14
N GLN A 748 4.11 16.95 15.68
CA GLN A 748 5.19 17.83 15.18
C GLN A 748 6.13 18.40 16.27
N ASN A 749 5.86 18.14 17.55
CA ASN A 749 6.79 18.45 18.65
C ASN A 749 7.98 17.48 18.64
N GLU A 750 9.17 17.96 19.02
CA GLU A 750 10.38 17.13 19.03
C GLU A 750 10.46 16.21 20.25
N LYS A 751 10.49 14.91 19.99
CA LYS A 751 10.75 13.84 20.95
C LYS A 751 12.25 13.52 20.90
N THR A 752 12.92 13.57 22.05
CA THR A 752 14.33 13.13 22.18
C THR A 752 14.37 11.86 23.02
N ARG A 753 15.09 10.84 22.53
CA ARG A 753 15.13 9.51 23.14
C ARG A 753 16.53 8.90 23.04
N THR A 754 17.01 8.32 24.14
CA THR A 754 18.23 7.49 24.13
C THR A 754 17.96 6.21 23.33
N ILE A 755 18.76 5.99 22.29
CA ILE A 755 18.67 4.83 21.40
C ILE A 755 19.84 3.85 21.59
N LEU A 756 20.99 4.34 22.07
CA LEU A 756 22.15 3.52 22.42
C LEU A 756 22.64 3.93 23.80
N LYS A 757 23.00 2.96 24.65
CA LYS A 757 23.71 3.15 25.91
C LYS A 757 24.85 2.14 26.00
N ALA A 758 26.02 2.59 26.45
CA ALA A 758 27.22 1.76 26.62
C ALA A 758 27.80 1.86 28.04
N GLY A 759 28.64 0.91 28.43
CA GLY A 759 29.57 1.07 29.56
C GLY A 759 30.71 2.05 29.23
N SER A 760 31.15 2.05 27.97
CA SER A 760 32.01 3.07 27.37
C SER A 760 31.68 3.19 25.88
N LEU A 761 31.43 4.40 25.37
CA LEU A 761 31.13 4.65 23.95
C LEU A 761 32.28 5.42 23.29
N ILE A 762 32.91 4.83 22.27
CA ILE A 762 34.02 5.43 21.54
C ILE A 762 33.82 5.40 20.02
N ASN A 763 34.55 6.28 19.33
CA ASN A 763 34.65 6.34 17.87
C ASN A 763 33.29 6.49 17.15
N TYR A 764 32.37 7.30 17.68
CA TYR A 764 31.13 7.67 17.00
C TYR A 764 31.16 9.13 16.55
N GLY A 765 31.41 9.38 15.27
CA GLY A 765 31.45 10.72 14.68
C GLY A 765 30.10 11.42 14.48
N ASN A 766 29.05 11.05 15.23
CA ASN A 766 27.67 11.52 15.04
C ASN A 766 27.07 11.24 13.64
N PHE A 767 27.58 10.24 12.92
CA PHE A 767 27.12 9.90 11.57
C PHE A 767 25.85 9.06 11.60
N TYR A 768 24.77 9.57 11.01
CA TYR A 768 23.50 8.87 10.89
C TYR A 768 22.87 9.04 9.50
N THR A 769 22.03 8.06 9.15
CA THR A 769 21.17 8.04 7.97
C THR A 769 19.72 7.79 8.42
N VAL A 770 18.74 8.05 7.55
CA VAL A 770 17.31 7.81 7.82
C VAL A 770 16.75 6.81 6.81
N SER A 771 15.89 5.88 7.23
CA SER A 771 15.34 4.88 6.32
C SER A 771 14.43 5.51 5.26
N ASP A 772 14.49 4.98 4.04
CA ASP A 772 13.58 5.32 2.94
C ASP A 772 12.11 5.04 3.29
N HIS A 773 11.88 4.07 4.18
CA HIS A 773 10.59 3.77 4.81
C HIS A 773 10.01 4.96 5.61
N ILE A 774 10.79 5.61 6.49
CA ILE A 774 10.24 6.66 7.39
C ILE A 774 10.47 8.10 6.93
N ALA A 775 11.48 8.38 6.10
CA ALA A 775 11.89 9.75 5.76
C ALA A 775 10.76 10.68 5.23
N PRO A 776 9.72 10.20 4.50
CA PRO A 776 8.57 11.04 4.15
C PRO A 776 7.75 11.51 5.35
N TYR A 777 7.63 10.68 6.39
CA TYR A 777 6.69 10.85 7.51
C TYR A 777 7.34 11.27 8.83
N ILE A 778 8.62 10.97 9.04
CA ILE A 778 9.38 11.27 10.25
C ILE A 778 10.59 12.13 9.88
N LEU A 779 10.74 13.27 10.56
CA LEU A 779 11.90 14.14 10.44
C LEU A 779 12.84 13.89 11.63
N VAL A 780 14.01 13.30 11.36
CA VAL A 780 15.08 13.09 12.36
C VAL A 780 15.98 14.32 12.38
N SER A 781 15.73 15.22 13.34
CA SER A 781 16.45 16.50 13.49
C SER A 781 17.93 16.31 13.81
N LYS A 782 18.31 15.28 14.58
CA LYS A 782 19.71 14.90 14.87
C LYS A 782 19.83 13.52 15.56
N VAL A 783 21.00 12.91 15.47
CA VAL A 783 21.41 11.73 16.26
C VAL A 783 22.83 11.93 16.82
N GLU A 784 22.95 12.21 18.11
CA GLU A 784 24.20 12.70 18.73
C GLU A 784 24.66 11.89 19.96
N GLN A 785 25.98 11.81 20.16
CA GLN A 785 26.58 11.31 21.39
C GLN A 785 26.40 12.30 22.54
N GLN A 786 26.00 11.79 23.71
CA GLN A 786 26.04 12.47 24.99
C GLN A 786 26.64 11.50 26.02
N GLU A 787 27.89 11.74 26.44
CA GLU A 787 28.67 10.83 27.29
C GLU A 787 28.73 9.40 26.70
N ASN A 788 28.23 8.39 27.41
CA ASN A 788 28.15 6.99 26.95
C ASN A 788 26.78 6.62 26.35
N GLU A 789 25.98 7.62 25.93
CA GLU A 789 24.69 7.43 25.27
C GLU A 789 24.69 8.04 23.86
N VAL A 790 23.88 7.49 22.96
CA VAL A 790 23.46 8.17 21.73
C VAL A 790 21.97 8.46 21.80
N LYS A 791 21.57 9.69 21.45
CA LYS A 791 20.19 10.16 21.51
C LYS A 791 19.73 10.63 20.14
N ALA A 792 18.56 10.17 19.72
CA ALA A 792 17.87 10.66 18.53
C ALA A 792 16.83 11.70 18.93
N THR A 793 16.80 12.83 18.20
CA THR A 793 15.75 13.84 18.28
C THR A 793 14.96 13.82 16.97
N TYR A 794 13.65 13.60 17.04
CA TYR A 794 12.78 13.47 15.87
C TYR A 794 11.36 13.95 16.14
N LYS A 795 10.57 14.12 15.07
CA LYS A 795 9.16 14.53 15.08
C LYS A 795 8.44 14.04 13.83
N ARG A 796 7.11 14.13 13.82
CA ARG A 796 6.33 13.97 12.58
C ARG A 796 6.75 15.03 11.56
N ASN A 797 6.94 14.62 10.31
CA ASN A 797 7.20 15.49 9.19
C ASN A 797 5.89 16.15 8.71
N LYS A 798 5.98 17.30 8.04
CA LYS A 798 4.78 17.97 7.49
C LYS A 798 4.20 17.17 6.34
N THR A 799 2.87 17.15 6.21
CA THR A 799 2.19 16.47 5.09
C THR A 799 2.70 16.96 3.72
N ALA A 800 3.08 18.24 3.61
CA ALA A 800 3.71 18.81 2.41
C ALA A 800 5.00 18.09 1.97
N ASN A 801 5.77 17.48 2.88
CA ASN A 801 6.98 16.74 2.54
C ASN A 801 6.68 15.31 2.04
N VAL A 802 5.62 14.68 2.52
CA VAL A 802 5.07 13.45 1.92
C VAL A 802 4.72 13.72 0.45
N LEU A 803 3.98 14.81 0.18
CA LEU A 803 3.62 15.22 -1.19
C LEU A 803 4.85 15.48 -2.08
N ARG A 804 5.88 16.17 -1.56
CA ARG A 804 7.13 16.45 -2.29
C ARG A 804 7.90 15.19 -2.63
N SER A 805 7.93 14.18 -1.75
CA SER A 805 8.64 12.91 -1.98
C SER A 805 8.18 12.16 -3.25
N VAL A 806 6.97 12.43 -3.72
CA VAL A 806 6.36 11.84 -4.94
C VAL A 806 6.00 12.89 -6.00
N GLY A 807 6.45 14.14 -5.85
CA GLY A 807 6.19 15.22 -6.81
C GLY A 807 4.73 15.71 -6.88
N ALA A 808 3.87 15.30 -5.94
CA ALA A 808 2.42 15.57 -5.94
C ALA A 808 2.05 16.95 -5.34
N LEU A 809 2.91 17.95 -5.49
CA LEU A 809 2.75 19.26 -4.84
C LEU A 809 1.91 20.22 -5.70
N SER A 810 0.64 20.38 -5.34
CA SER A 810 -0.28 21.37 -5.91
C SER A 810 -0.78 22.33 -4.82
N ARG A 811 -1.19 23.57 -5.16
CA ARG A 811 -1.69 24.53 -4.14
C ARG A 811 -2.89 23.98 -3.35
N SER A 812 -3.75 23.18 -3.99
CA SER A 812 -4.86 22.47 -3.35
C SER A 812 -4.34 21.40 -2.37
N ALA A 813 -3.38 20.58 -2.79
CA ALA A 813 -2.77 19.56 -1.93
C ALA A 813 -1.95 20.19 -0.77
N GLU A 814 -1.28 21.32 -0.97
CA GLU A 814 -0.59 22.07 0.09
C GLU A 814 -1.58 22.58 1.16
N ASN A 815 -2.62 23.31 0.76
CA ASN A 815 -3.67 23.76 1.70
C ASN A 815 -4.32 22.60 2.45
N THR A 816 -4.53 21.47 1.76
CA THR A 816 -5.13 20.28 2.37
C THR A 816 -4.16 19.60 3.33
N GLY A 817 -2.87 19.56 3.00
CA GLY A 817 -1.81 19.07 3.89
C GLY A 817 -1.63 19.94 5.13
N GLU A 818 -1.74 21.27 5.03
CA GLU A 818 -1.72 22.17 6.20
C GLU A 818 -2.96 21.99 7.09
N ASN A 819 -4.13 21.73 6.50
CA ASN A 819 -5.34 21.42 7.25
C ASN A 819 -5.28 20.04 7.91
N LEU A 820 -4.72 19.04 7.23
CA LEU A 820 -4.55 17.68 7.73
C LEU A 820 -3.46 17.61 8.82
N ASP A 821 -2.40 18.42 8.72
CA ASP A 821 -1.37 18.53 9.75
C ASP A 821 -1.95 18.96 11.11
N LYS A 822 -2.95 19.85 11.14
CA LYS A 822 -3.68 20.23 12.37
C LYS A 822 -4.42 19.04 12.98
N VAL A 823 -5.16 18.31 12.14
CA VAL A 823 -5.94 17.13 12.55
C VAL A 823 -5.02 16.04 13.08
N PHE A 824 -3.86 15.83 12.45
CA PHE A 824 -2.87 14.86 12.94
C PHE A 824 -2.33 15.24 14.32
N ASP A 825 -2.05 16.53 14.59
CA ASP A 825 -1.61 16.97 15.93
C ASP A 825 -2.76 16.95 16.98
N GLU A 826 -4.02 17.14 16.57
CA GLU A 826 -5.20 16.91 17.43
C GLU A 826 -5.35 15.43 17.79
N VAL A 827 -5.29 14.53 16.80
CA VAL A 827 -5.47 13.08 16.99
C VAL A 827 -4.31 12.50 17.81
N ALA A 828 -3.09 13.02 17.65
CA ALA A 828 -1.94 12.68 18.50
C ALA A 828 -2.15 13.01 19.99
N GLN A 829 -2.95 14.04 20.28
CA GLN A 829 -3.33 14.44 21.64
C GLN A 829 -4.65 13.81 22.13
N THR A 830 -5.38 13.10 21.26
CA THR A 830 -6.74 12.60 21.52
C THR A 830 -6.83 11.08 21.32
N PRO A 831 -6.45 10.25 22.33
CA PRO A 831 -6.33 8.80 22.16
C PRO A 831 -7.58 8.08 21.64
N ASN A 832 -8.76 8.63 21.95
CA ASN A 832 -10.08 8.08 21.60
C ASN A 832 -10.71 8.72 20.35
N SER A 833 -9.95 9.44 19.52
CA SER A 833 -10.49 10.10 18.33
C SER A 833 -11.09 9.10 17.34
N LYS A 834 -12.29 9.41 16.83
CA LYS A 834 -13.05 8.58 15.87
C LYS A 834 -12.35 8.37 14.53
N ILE A 835 -11.33 9.17 14.23
CA ILE A 835 -10.52 9.11 13.00
C ILE A 835 -9.08 8.64 13.27
N LYS A 836 -8.75 8.13 14.46
CA LYS A 836 -7.38 7.62 14.77
C LYS A 836 -6.96 6.50 13.81
N SER A 837 -7.86 5.57 13.47
CA SER A 837 -7.59 4.50 12.49
C SER A 837 -7.33 5.03 11.09
N ASP A 838 -8.19 5.93 10.59
CA ASP A 838 -8.07 6.55 9.27
C ASP A 838 -6.78 7.38 9.18
N THR A 839 -6.43 8.09 10.26
CA THR A 839 -5.20 8.89 10.39
C THR A 839 -3.94 8.03 10.35
N LEU A 840 -3.91 6.94 11.13
CA LEU A 840 -2.81 5.98 11.12
C LEU A 840 -2.64 5.31 9.76
N ALA A 841 -3.74 4.99 9.07
CA ALA A 841 -3.69 4.45 7.71
C ALA A 841 -3.00 5.44 6.73
N ILE A 842 -3.30 6.74 6.79
CA ILE A 842 -2.64 7.76 5.95
C ILE A 842 -1.13 7.85 6.26
N LEU A 843 -0.76 7.80 7.54
CA LEU A 843 0.64 7.92 7.99
C LEU A 843 1.48 6.64 7.80
N THR A 844 0.85 5.50 7.52
CA THR A 844 1.51 4.21 7.22
C THR A 844 1.40 3.79 5.75
N ALA A 845 0.72 4.58 4.91
CA ALA A 845 0.58 4.30 3.50
C ALA A 845 1.87 4.56 2.70
N ALA A 846 1.95 4.02 1.49
CA ALA A 846 2.93 4.50 0.51
C ALA A 846 2.70 6.00 0.22
N PRO A 847 3.76 6.84 0.12
CA PRO A 847 3.59 8.29 -0.05
C PRO A 847 2.72 8.73 -1.24
N LEU A 848 2.68 7.94 -2.31
CA LEU A 848 1.78 8.18 -3.46
C LEU A 848 0.30 7.97 -3.09
N THR A 849 0.00 6.96 -2.30
CA THR A 849 -1.36 6.70 -1.79
C THR A 849 -1.77 7.77 -0.80
N ALA A 850 -0.88 8.18 0.11
CA ALA A 850 -1.14 9.31 1.02
C ALA A 850 -1.39 10.61 0.25
N ALA A 851 -0.64 10.88 -0.83
CA ALA A 851 -0.90 12.03 -1.71
C ALA A 851 -2.27 11.97 -2.39
N GLN A 852 -2.69 10.79 -2.89
CA GLN A 852 -4.04 10.58 -3.44
C GLN A 852 -5.13 10.81 -2.38
N THR A 853 -4.89 10.39 -1.13
CA THR A 853 -5.79 10.71 -0.01
C THR A 853 -5.88 12.22 0.20
N VAL A 854 -4.75 12.92 0.33
CA VAL A 854 -4.71 14.38 0.53
C VAL A 854 -5.46 15.11 -0.59
N GLU A 855 -5.26 14.77 -1.87
CA GLU A 855 -6.04 15.39 -2.95
C GLU A 855 -7.54 15.10 -2.84
N SER A 856 -7.93 13.88 -2.46
CA SER A 856 -9.34 13.51 -2.26
C SER A 856 -10.00 14.23 -1.07
N LEU A 857 -9.22 14.65 -0.06
CA LEU A 857 -9.69 15.38 1.11
C LEU A 857 -9.87 16.89 0.87
N ALA A 858 -9.39 17.43 -0.25
CA ALA A 858 -9.31 18.88 -0.48
C ALA A 858 -10.67 19.60 -0.51
N ALA A 859 -11.73 18.90 -0.94
CA ALA A 859 -13.11 19.40 -1.00
C ALA A 859 -13.29 20.74 -1.76
N GLU A 860 -12.33 21.12 -2.63
CA GLU A 860 -12.26 22.37 -3.39
C GLU A 860 -13.50 22.65 -4.25
N ILE A 861 -14.28 21.61 -4.55
CA ILE A 861 -15.57 21.66 -5.24
C ILE A 861 -16.58 22.61 -4.57
N TYR A 862 -16.60 22.72 -3.24
CA TYR A 862 -17.56 23.57 -2.52
C TYR A 862 -17.28 25.08 -2.68
N ALA A 863 -16.01 25.47 -2.64
CA ALA A 863 -15.58 26.84 -2.93
C ALA A 863 -15.70 27.15 -4.43
N SER A 864 -15.25 26.22 -5.28
CA SER A 864 -15.22 26.40 -6.73
C SER A 864 -16.62 26.47 -7.35
N ALA A 865 -17.61 25.74 -6.82
CA ALA A 865 -18.98 25.76 -7.33
C ALA A 865 -19.73 27.10 -7.10
N GLN A 866 -19.25 27.98 -6.21
CA GLN A 866 -19.87 29.31 -6.05
C GLN A 866 -19.74 30.17 -7.33
N ASN A 867 -18.72 29.89 -8.17
CA ASN A 867 -18.59 30.48 -9.50
C ASN A 867 -19.82 30.18 -10.39
N MET A 868 -20.45 29.01 -10.23
CA MET A 868 -21.63 28.61 -11.03
C MET A 868 -22.82 29.52 -10.71
N LEU A 869 -23.14 29.70 -9.42
CA LEU A 869 -24.21 30.58 -8.95
C LEU A 869 -23.99 32.03 -9.39
N LEU A 870 -22.74 32.50 -9.22
CA LEU A 870 -22.33 33.86 -9.55
C LEU A 870 -22.41 34.14 -11.05
N ASN A 871 -21.88 33.23 -11.89
CA ASN A 871 -21.92 33.39 -13.33
C ASN A 871 -23.36 33.36 -13.83
N GLU A 872 -24.16 32.40 -13.37
CA GLU A 872 -25.56 32.22 -13.76
C GLU A 872 -26.39 33.49 -13.57
N ASN A 873 -26.30 34.11 -12.39
CA ASN A 873 -26.98 35.36 -12.10
C ASN A 873 -26.45 36.54 -12.95
N ARG A 874 -25.14 36.55 -13.25
CA ARG A 874 -24.51 37.54 -14.14
C ARG A 874 -24.93 37.40 -15.59
N VAL A 875 -25.20 36.18 -16.10
CA VAL A 875 -25.76 35.97 -17.44
C VAL A 875 -27.19 36.52 -17.50
N PHE A 876 -28.02 36.17 -16.52
CA PHE A 876 -29.41 36.63 -16.42
C PHE A 876 -29.50 38.16 -16.36
N SER A 877 -28.83 38.78 -15.38
CA SER A 877 -28.86 40.24 -15.17
C SER A 877 -28.40 41.03 -16.40
N GLN A 878 -27.36 40.56 -17.11
CA GLN A 878 -26.92 41.18 -18.38
C GLN A 878 -27.95 41.02 -19.50
N ASN A 879 -28.56 39.83 -19.64
CA ASN A 879 -29.57 39.58 -20.67
C ASN A 879 -30.85 40.41 -20.45
N ILE A 880 -31.22 40.66 -19.19
CA ILE A 880 -32.29 41.61 -18.81
C ILE A 880 -31.87 43.06 -19.03
N ALA A 881 -30.60 43.42 -18.76
CA ALA A 881 -30.10 44.78 -19.03
C ALA A 881 -30.17 45.12 -20.52
N ASP A 882 -29.76 44.19 -21.37
CA ASP A 882 -29.82 44.35 -22.82
C ASP A 882 -31.28 44.40 -23.34
N ARG A 883 -32.23 43.74 -22.66
CA ARG A 883 -33.67 43.80 -22.98
C ARG A 883 -34.28 45.14 -22.60
N ALA A 884 -34.03 45.61 -21.38
CA ALA A 884 -34.46 46.92 -20.93
C ALA A 884 -33.90 48.03 -21.84
N PHE A 885 -32.62 47.95 -22.22
CA PHE A 885 -32.01 48.86 -23.19
C PHE A 885 -32.70 48.85 -24.57
N GLN A 886 -33.03 47.66 -25.09
CA GLN A 886 -33.72 47.49 -26.39
C GLN A 886 -35.19 47.98 -26.36
N ASN A 887 -35.84 47.98 -25.20
CA ASN A 887 -37.25 48.36 -25.04
C ASN A 887 -37.46 49.85 -24.70
N PHE A 888 -36.41 50.59 -24.32
CA PHE A 888 -36.49 52.04 -24.09
C PHE A 888 -37.07 52.80 -25.30
N ALA A 889 -38.06 53.65 -25.03
CA ALA A 889 -38.83 54.43 -26.01
C ALA A 889 -39.72 53.59 -26.97
N SER A 890 -40.11 52.39 -26.54
CA SER A 890 -41.34 51.71 -27.01
C SER A 890 -42.53 52.20 -26.17
N GLU A 891 -43.65 52.60 -26.78
CA GLU A 891 -44.89 52.88 -26.01
C GLU A 891 -45.61 51.60 -25.56
N ASN A 892 -45.34 50.48 -26.23
CA ASN A 892 -45.99 49.19 -25.98
C ASN A 892 -45.47 48.52 -24.70
N SER A 893 -46.34 47.77 -24.04
CA SER A 893 -45.99 46.79 -23.01
C SER A 893 -45.35 45.57 -23.68
N ASN A 894 -44.33 44.97 -23.07
CA ASN A 894 -43.65 43.79 -23.60
C ASN A 894 -43.79 42.61 -22.65
N VAL A 895 -43.99 41.41 -23.20
CA VAL A 895 -43.72 40.12 -22.55
C VAL A 895 -42.70 39.38 -23.41
N TYR A 896 -41.66 38.82 -22.80
CA TYR A 896 -40.62 38.10 -23.50
C TYR A 896 -40.19 36.84 -22.76
N GLY A 897 -39.65 35.88 -23.50
CA GLY A 897 -39.08 34.65 -22.97
C GLY A 897 -37.91 34.18 -23.81
N ALA A 898 -36.92 33.54 -23.18
CA ALA A 898 -35.81 32.93 -23.87
C ALA A 898 -35.25 31.71 -23.13
N ILE A 899 -34.66 30.80 -23.91
CA ILE A 899 -33.75 29.76 -23.41
C ILE A 899 -32.32 30.15 -23.80
N THR A 900 -31.39 29.98 -22.87
CA THR A 900 -29.96 30.25 -23.04
C THR A 900 -29.17 28.99 -22.69
N HIS A 901 -28.54 28.38 -23.69
CA HIS A 901 -27.53 27.36 -23.47
C HIS A 901 -26.18 28.01 -23.20
N GLN A 902 -25.40 27.46 -22.28
CA GLN A 902 -24.04 27.94 -21.99
C GLN A 902 -23.08 26.77 -21.78
N THR A 903 -21.82 26.96 -22.20
CA THR A 903 -20.70 26.10 -21.86
C THR A 903 -19.48 26.97 -21.55
N TYR A 904 -18.79 26.66 -20.46
CA TYR A 904 -17.57 27.33 -20.02
C TYR A 904 -16.69 26.36 -19.22
N ARG A 905 -15.43 26.74 -18.97
CA ARG A 905 -14.54 26.03 -18.05
C ARG A 905 -14.05 27.01 -16.99
N ILE A 906 -13.82 26.52 -15.78
CA ILE A 906 -13.15 27.25 -14.71
C ILE A 906 -11.81 26.57 -14.42
N ALA A 907 -10.75 27.39 -14.30
CA ALA A 907 -9.38 26.95 -14.08
C ALA A 907 -8.62 27.97 -13.22
N GLN A 908 -7.72 27.46 -12.39
CA GLN A 908 -6.76 28.25 -11.62
C GLN A 908 -5.54 27.36 -11.32
N THR A 909 -4.33 27.88 -11.55
CA THR A 909 -3.09 27.13 -11.30
C THR A 909 -3.05 26.56 -9.88
N GLY A 910 -2.86 25.24 -9.78
CA GLY A 910 -2.80 24.52 -8.50
C GLY A 910 -4.12 23.94 -7.98
N TYR A 911 -5.22 24.04 -8.74
CA TYR A 911 -6.53 23.42 -8.46
C TYR A 911 -6.97 22.56 -9.65
N LYS A 912 -7.93 21.64 -9.48
CA LYS A 912 -8.45 20.83 -10.60
C LYS A 912 -9.48 21.64 -11.38
N ASN A 913 -9.39 21.67 -12.71
CA ASN A 913 -10.28 22.48 -13.53
C ASN A 913 -11.67 21.81 -13.62
N ALA A 914 -12.72 22.59 -13.91
CA ALA A 914 -14.07 22.05 -14.09
C ALA A 914 -14.73 22.55 -15.38
N LYS A 915 -15.24 21.61 -16.18
CA LYS A 915 -16.07 21.90 -17.35
C LYS A 915 -17.52 22.03 -16.91
N ILE A 916 -18.16 23.14 -17.28
CA ILE A 916 -19.52 23.48 -16.86
C ILE A 916 -20.38 23.68 -18.09
N SER A 917 -21.55 23.03 -18.12
CA SER A 917 -22.58 23.26 -19.12
C SER A 917 -23.97 23.32 -18.49
N GLY A 918 -24.90 24.04 -19.12
CA GLY A 918 -26.24 24.18 -18.59
C GLY A 918 -27.19 25.00 -19.44
N ASN A 919 -28.44 25.04 -19.00
CA ASN A 919 -29.54 25.75 -19.64
C ASN A 919 -30.21 26.69 -18.64
N GLN A 920 -30.35 27.96 -19.01
CA GLN A 920 -31.14 28.98 -18.31
C GLN A 920 -32.39 29.27 -19.13
N THR A 921 -33.58 29.16 -18.54
CA THR A 921 -34.83 29.64 -19.15
C THR A 921 -35.33 30.83 -18.35
N TYR A 922 -35.61 31.94 -19.02
CA TYR A 922 -36.17 33.14 -18.38
C TYR A 922 -37.42 33.67 -19.08
N LEU A 923 -38.29 34.30 -18.28
CA LEU A 923 -39.52 34.95 -18.68
C LEU A 923 -39.56 36.34 -18.02
N GLY A 924 -39.96 37.37 -18.76
CA GLY A 924 -40.01 38.72 -18.25
C GLY A 924 -41.08 39.57 -18.91
N ALA A 925 -41.42 40.67 -18.24
CA ALA A 925 -42.31 41.70 -18.75
C ALA A 925 -41.78 43.08 -18.38
N ASP A 926 -42.02 44.07 -19.25
CA ASP A 926 -41.81 45.48 -18.96
C ASP A 926 -42.88 46.36 -19.60
N LYS A 927 -42.97 47.59 -19.10
CA LYS A 927 -43.80 48.65 -19.66
C LYS A 927 -43.12 50.00 -19.51
N GLN A 928 -43.14 50.79 -20.58
CA GLN A 928 -42.71 52.19 -20.59
C GLN A 928 -43.85 53.08 -20.09
N ILE A 929 -43.53 54.05 -19.24
CA ILE A 929 -44.45 55.00 -18.61
C ILE A 929 -43.78 56.39 -18.71
N GLY A 930 -43.96 57.07 -19.84
CA GLY A 930 -43.19 58.28 -20.17
C GLY A 930 -41.69 57.97 -20.27
N ASP A 931 -40.85 58.75 -19.60
CA ASP A 931 -39.38 58.53 -19.53
C ASP A 931 -38.98 57.22 -18.79
N LEU A 932 -39.88 56.60 -18.02
CA LEU A 932 -39.58 55.48 -17.11
C LEU A 932 -40.04 54.11 -17.66
N LEU A 933 -39.11 53.20 -17.90
CA LEU A 933 -39.36 51.77 -18.07
C LEU A 933 -39.39 51.08 -16.70
N VAL A 934 -40.41 50.25 -16.43
CA VAL A 934 -40.46 49.35 -15.27
C VAL A 934 -40.73 47.91 -15.71
N GLY A 935 -40.12 46.94 -15.05
CA GLY A 935 -40.31 45.54 -15.38
C GLY A 935 -39.89 44.55 -14.31
N ALA A 936 -40.25 43.29 -14.54
CA ALA A 936 -39.91 42.15 -13.71
C ALA A 936 -39.54 40.95 -14.60
N ALA A 937 -38.59 40.13 -14.16
CA ALA A 937 -38.23 38.89 -14.84
C ALA A 937 -37.92 37.78 -13.83
N LEU A 938 -38.24 36.55 -14.21
CA LEU A 938 -37.99 35.31 -13.47
C LEU A 938 -37.14 34.37 -14.32
N TYR A 939 -36.32 33.54 -13.68
CA TYR A 939 -35.56 32.48 -14.36
C TYR A 939 -35.49 31.19 -13.55
N HIS A 940 -35.34 30.09 -14.28
CA HIS A 940 -34.99 28.78 -13.77
C HIS A 940 -33.80 28.23 -14.56
N SER A 941 -32.90 27.50 -13.90
CA SER A 941 -31.64 27.07 -14.48
C SER A 941 -31.15 25.75 -13.92
N HIS A 942 -30.56 24.96 -14.80
CA HIS A 942 -29.85 23.72 -14.47
C HIS A 942 -28.46 23.74 -15.09
N GLN A 943 -27.41 23.63 -14.26
CA GLN A 943 -26.02 23.47 -14.69
C GLN A 943 -25.42 22.20 -14.08
N LYS A 944 -24.57 21.52 -14.87
CA LYS A 944 -23.70 20.43 -14.42
C LYS A 944 -22.24 20.86 -14.56
N ALA A 945 -21.46 20.61 -13.51
CA ALA A 945 -20.01 20.73 -13.51
C ALA A 945 -19.38 19.36 -13.33
N ASP A 946 -18.47 19.02 -14.24
CA ASP A 946 -17.58 17.86 -14.12
C ASP A 946 -16.17 18.40 -13.82
N PHE A 947 -15.63 18.05 -12.64
CA PHE A 947 -14.26 18.40 -12.26
C PHE A 947 -13.30 17.34 -12.79
N GLU A 948 -12.10 17.77 -13.15
CA GLU A 948 -11.05 16.87 -13.63
C GLU A 948 -10.54 15.97 -12.48
N GLN A 949 -10.25 14.71 -12.80
CA GLN A 949 -9.80 13.67 -11.86
C GLN A 949 -10.86 13.32 -10.79
N ALA A 950 -10.47 12.79 -9.63
CA ALA A 950 -11.38 12.21 -8.63
C ALA A 950 -12.22 13.23 -7.82
N THR A 951 -12.06 14.52 -8.08
CA THR A 951 -12.72 15.63 -7.35
C THR A 951 -14.25 15.60 -7.44
N GLY A 952 -14.81 15.01 -8.50
CA GLY A 952 -16.23 14.67 -8.59
C GLY A 952 -17.08 15.60 -9.45
N THR A 953 -18.37 15.70 -9.11
CA THR A 953 -19.38 16.41 -9.91
C THR A 953 -20.27 17.28 -9.03
N ALA A 954 -20.73 18.40 -9.59
CA ALA A 954 -21.71 19.28 -8.95
C ALA A 954 -22.88 19.57 -9.90
N LYS A 955 -24.12 19.51 -9.40
CA LYS A 955 -25.32 19.88 -10.15
C LYS A 955 -26.05 21.03 -9.47
N LEU A 956 -25.97 22.21 -10.08
CA LEU A 956 -26.66 23.40 -9.63
C LEU A 956 -28.05 23.47 -10.26
N ASN A 957 -29.07 23.54 -9.40
CA ASN A 957 -30.40 24.01 -9.77
C ASN A 957 -30.58 25.39 -9.14
N GLN A 958 -30.80 26.42 -9.96
CA GLN A 958 -30.96 27.81 -9.50
C GLN A 958 -32.26 28.40 -10.05
N GLN A 959 -33.02 29.06 -9.20
CA GLN A 959 -34.22 29.79 -9.59
C GLN A 959 -34.23 31.17 -8.94
N GLY A 960 -34.69 32.18 -9.64
CA GLY A 960 -34.66 33.54 -9.13
C GLY A 960 -35.41 34.52 -10.02
N GLY A 961 -35.19 35.80 -9.75
CA GLY A 961 -35.76 36.88 -10.52
C GLY A 961 -35.20 38.24 -10.14
N THR A 962 -35.53 39.23 -10.95
CA THR A 962 -35.15 40.63 -10.72
C THR A 962 -36.32 41.55 -11.02
N LEU A 963 -36.46 42.59 -10.20
CA LEU A 963 -37.18 43.80 -10.56
C LEU A 963 -36.18 44.75 -11.20
N TYR A 964 -36.61 45.51 -12.21
CA TYR A 964 -35.77 46.49 -12.88
C TYR A 964 -36.55 47.75 -13.25
N ALA A 965 -35.86 48.88 -13.19
CA ALA A 965 -36.38 50.18 -13.57
C ALA A 965 -35.29 50.93 -14.34
N GLY A 966 -35.65 51.46 -15.51
CA GLY A 966 -34.76 52.27 -16.34
C GLY A 966 -35.39 53.62 -16.62
N TYR A 967 -34.65 54.70 -16.47
CA TYR A 967 -35.11 56.06 -16.77
C TYR A 967 -34.26 56.63 -17.89
N GLN A 968 -34.89 56.93 -19.04
CA GLN A 968 -34.24 57.54 -20.19
C GLN A 968 -34.82 58.94 -20.44
N LYS A 969 -33.94 59.93 -20.62
CA LYS A 969 -34.31 61.29 -21.01
C LYS A 969 -33.30 61.85 -22.00
N ASN A 970 -33.80 62.34 -23.14
CA ASN A 970 -32.96 62.67 -24.30
C ASN A 970 -32.07 61.46 -24.66
N SER A 971 -30.77 61.66 -24.87
CA SER A 971 -29.79 60.58 -25.06
C SER A 971 -29.35 59.86 -23.78
N GLY A 972 -29.55 60.43 -22.59
CA GLY A 972 -29.04 59.84 -21.34
C GLY A 972 -29.99 58.81 -20.75
N TYR A 973 -29.46 57.72 -20.19
CA TYR A 973 -30.24 56.78 -19.38
C TYR A 973 -29.51 56.30 -18.13
N ILE A 974 -30.30 55.93 -17.13
CA ILE A 974 -29.91 55.10 -15.99
C ILE A 974 -30.76 53.82 -16.01
N LEU A 975 -30.15 52.69 -15.66
CA LEU A 975 -30.85 51.42 -15.43
C LEU A 975 -30.46 50.89 -14.05
N ALA A 976 -31.44 50.42 -13.27
CA ALA A 976 -31.22 49.73 -12.00
C ALA A 976 -31.96 48.39 -11.99
N GLN A 977 -31.35 47.38 -11.37
CA GLN A 977 -31.93 46.06 -11.12
C GLN A 977 -31.69 45.64 -9.67
N ALA A 978 -32.69 45.01 -9.05
CA ALA A 978 -32.57 44.34 -7.76
C ALA A 978 -33.08 42.90 -7.89
N GLY A 979 -32.20 41.93 -7.66
CA GLY A 979 -32.45 40.52 -7.91
C GLY A 979 -32.21 39.62 -6.71
N MET A 980 -32.99 38.54 -6.62
CA MET A 980 -32.81 37.45 -5.65
C MET A 980 -32.92 36.09 -6.33
N ALA A 981 -32.15 35.12 -5.85
CA ALA A 981 -32.21 33.74 -6.29
C ALA A 981 -32.02 32.76 -5.13
N GLN A 982 -32.56 31.55 -5.31
CA GLN A 982 -32.36 30.40 -4.44
C GLN A 982 -31.72 29.29 -5.26
N ALA A 983 -30.73 28.62 -4.67
CA ALA A 983 -29.91 27.60 -5.32
C ALA A 983 -29.85 26.33 -4.48
N LYS A 984 -29.86 25.18 -5.15
CA LYS A 984 -29.57 23.85 -4.61
C LYS A 984 -28.47 23.23 -5.45
N ASN A 985 -27.30 23.00 -4.84
CA ASN A 985 -26.16 22.34 -5.47
C ASN A 985 -26.01 20.92 -4.91
N GLU A 986 -26.31 19.90 -5.72
CA GLU A 986 -26.05 18.49 -5.42
C GLU A 986 -24.57 18.20 -5.72
N VAL A 987 -23.73 18.12 -4.69
CA VAL A 987 -22.30 17.80 -4.82
C VAL A 987 -22.08 16.29 -4.57
N LYS A 988 -21.29 15.65 -5.43
CA LYS A 988 -20.87 14.25 -5.31
C LYS A 988 -19.38 14.12 -5.53
N ARG A 989 -18.66 13.61 -4.52
CA ARG A 989 -17.20 13.42 -4.52
C ARG A 989 -16.84 12.09 -3.84
N THR A 990 -15.57 11.70 -3.90
CA THR A 990 -15.07 10.48 -3.28
C THR A 990 -13.84 10.81 -2.42
N ILE A 991 -13.77 10.24 -1.21
CA ILE A 991 -12.53 10.19 -0.42
C ILE A 991 -11.84 8.85 -0.70
N LEU A 992 -10.55 8.90 -0.95
CA LEU A 992 -9.68 7.75 -1.20
C LEU A 992 -8.78 7.55 0.02
N LEU A 993 -9.20 6.74 0.99
CA LEU A 993 -8.31 6.31 2.08
C LEU A 993 -7.45 5.12 1.62
N PRO A 994 -6.29 4.87 2.24
CA PRO A 994 -5.40 3.76 1.84
C PRO A 994 -6.03 2.36 1.96
N ASN A 995 -7.10 2.23 2.74
CA ASN A 995 -7.83 1.00 3.03
C ASN A 995 -9.32 1.04 2.62
N GLU A 996 -9.86 2.18 2.18
CA GLU A 996 -11.30 2.35 1.94
C GLU A 996 -11.60 3.45 0.91
N THR A 997 -12.63 3.26 0.08
CA THR A 997 -13.13 4.30 -0.84
C THR A 997 -14.52 4.77 -0.40
N ARG A 998 -14.64 6.04 0.04
CA ARG A 998 -15.87 6.61 0.60
C ARG A 998 -16.53 7.58 -0.39
N SER A 999 -17.57 7.12 -1.08
CA SER A 999 -18.44 8.00 -1.88
C SER A 999 -19.29 8.90 -0.98
N LEU A 1000 -19.39 10.19 -1.34
CA LEU A 1000 -20.14 11.23 -0.64
C LEU A 1000 -21.14 11.91 -1.58
N ALA A 1001 -22.29 12.34 -1.03
CA ALA A 1001 -23.30 13.09 -1.74
C ALA A 1001 -23.98 14.07 -0.77
N THR A 1002 -24.06 15.36 -1.11
CA THR A 1002 -24.58 16.39 -0.19
C THR A 1002 -25.23 17.55 -0.94
N ASP A 1003 -26.34 18.05 -0.38
CA ASP A 1003 -27.18 19.11 -0.95
C ASP A 1003 -26.89 20.47 -0.30
N VAL A 1004 -26.02 21.28 -0.90
CA VAL A 1004 -25.73 22.63 -0.42
C VAL A 1004 -26.82 23.59 -0.91
N LYS A 1005 -27.44 24.31 0.03
CA LYS A 1005 -28.55 25.25 -0.24
C LYS A 1005 -28.08 26.68 -0.03
N SER A 1006 -28.20 27.52 -1.06
CA SER A 1006 -27.71 28.90 -1.04
C SER A 1006 -28.78 29.91 -1.44
N ARG A 1007 -28.62 31.16 -1.01
CA ARG A 1007 -29.40 32.32 -1.48
C ARG A 1007 -28.46 33.35 -2.06
N LEU A 1008 -28.77 33.89 -3.24
CA LEU A 1008 -28.02 34.97 -3.87
C LEU A 1008 -28.89 36.22 -3.89
N TYR A 1009 -28.30 37.36 -3.52
CA TYR A 1009 -28.87 38.69 -3.70
C TYR A 1009 -27.95 39.48 -4.61
N SER A 1010 -28.50 40.24 -5.55
CA SER A 1010 -27.71 41.07 -6.46
C SER A 1010 -28.35 42.42 -6.71
N VAL A 1011 -27.49 43.42 -6.91
CA VAL A 1011 -27.86 44.77 -7.35
C VAL A 1011 -26.99 45.12 -8.53
N TYR A 1012 -27.61 45.49 -9.65
CA TYR A 1012 -26.94 46.00 -10.85
C TYR A 1012 -27.41 47.42 -11.10
N THR A 1013 -26.51 48.32 -11.45
CA THR A 1013 -26.85 49.67 -11.92
C THR A 1013 -25.94 50.08 -13.07
N GLU A 1014 -26.48 50.84 -14.02
CA GLU A 1014 -25.82 51.21 -15.27
C GLU A 1014 -26.17 52.66 -15.64
N LEU A 1015 -25.18 53.40 -16.13
CA LEU A 1015 -25.31 54.77 -16.64
C LEU A 1015 -24.75 54.80 -18.07
N GLY A 1016 -25.55 55.26 -19.03
CA GLY A 1016 -25.14 55.27 -20.44
C GLY A 1016 -25.73 56.42 -21.26
N TYR A 1017 -25.23 56.56 -22.49
CA TYR A 1017 -25.59 57.68 -23.36
C TYR A 1017 -25.71 57.24 -24.83
N ARG A 1018 -26.91 57.40 -25.41
CA ARG A 1018 -27.30 56.93 -26.75
C ARG A 1018 -26.99 57.97 -27.82
N PHE A 1019 -26.02 57.67 -28.69
CA PHE A 1019 -25.66 58.45 -29.88
C PHE A 1019 -26.38 57.88 -31.11
N ALA A 1020 -27.29 58.66 -31.70
CA ALA A 1020 -27.96 58.30 -32.94
C ALA A 1020 -27.11 58.69 -34.16
N LEU A 1021 -26.70 57.69 -34.95
CA LEU A 1021 -25.81 57.79 -36.12
C LEU A 1021 -26.42 56.99 -37.29
N GLN A 1022 -27.63 57.38 -37.72
CA GLN A 1022 -28.48 56.59 -38.63
C GLN A 1022 -27.72 55.95 -39.81
N PRO A 1023 -27.88 54.64 -40.08
CA PRO A 1023 -28.83 53.69 -39.48
C PRO A 1023 -28.37 53.04 -38.15
N LEU A 1024 -27.21 53.44 -37.62
CA LEU A 1024 -26.61 52.91 -36.41
C LEU A 1024 -26.97 53.74 -35.16
N GLU A 1025 -27.00 53.10 -34.00
CA GLU A 1025 -27.01 53.73 -32.69
C GLU A 1025 -25.84 53.16 -31.88
N LEU A 1026 -25.09 54.02 -31.19
CA LEU A 1026 -23.99 53.64 -30.29
C LEU A 1026 -24.29 54.10 -28.87
N SER A 1027 -24.05 53.25 -27.88
CA SER A 1027 -24.32 53.55 -26.47
C SER A 1027 -23.20 53.06 -25.57
N PRO A 1028 -22.14 53.85 -25.31
CA PRO A 1028 -21.22 53.60 -24.22
C PRO A 1028 -21.94 53.69 -22.87
N PHE A 1029 -21.50 52.87 -21.92
CA PHE A 1029 -22.02 52.83 -20.56
C PHE A 1029 -20.93 52.46 -19.54
N ILE A 1030 -21.18 52.84 -18.29
CA ILE A 1030 -20.50 52.33 -17.10
C ILE A 1030 -21.52 51.66 -16.19
N GLY A 1031 -21.10 50.62 -15.46
CA GLY A 1031 -21.98 49.87 -14.57
C GLY A 1031 -21.30 49.44 -13.28
N TYR A 1032 -22.12 49.13 -12.29
CA TYR A 1032 -21.71 48.63 -10.99
C TYR A 1032 -22.59 47.43 -10.60
N GLN A 1033 -21.96 46.38 -10.08
CA GLN A 1033 -22.64 45.18 -9.62
C GLN A 1033 -22.14 44.76 -8.25
N LEU A 1034 -23.08 44.62 -7.31
CA LEU A 1034 -22.89 43.98 -6.02
C LEU A 1034 -23.59 42.62 -6.07
N ASP A 1035 -22.83 41.54 -5.87
CA ASP A 1035 -23.37 40.19 -5.67
C ASP A 1035 -23.10 39.75 -4.22
N SER A 1036 -24.06 39.08 -3.57
CA SER A 1036 -23.89 38.52 -2.22
C SER A 1036 -24.57 37.16 -2.09
N ILE A 1037 -23.77 36.14 -1.79
CA ILE A 1037 -24.18 34.73 -1.70
C ILE A 1037 -24.15 34.33 -0.22
N TYR A 1038 -25.25 33.76 0.26
CA TYR A 1038 -25.40 33.19 1.59
C TYR A 1038 -25.55 31.67 1.45
N GLN A 1039 -24.50 30.93 1.78
CA GLN A 1039 -24.48 29.49 1.83
C GLN A 1039 -25.06 29.03 3.18
N LYS A 1040 -26.00 28.08 3.19
CA LYS A 1040 -26.41 27.41 4.44
C LYS A 1040 -25.35 26.41 4.87
N ALA A 1041 -25.32 26.13 6.17
CA ALA A 1041 -24.54 25.04 6.73
C ALA A 1041 -24.88 23.70 6.06
N PHE A 1042 -23.87 22.84 5.93
CA PHE A 1042 -23.96 21.50 5.32
C PHE A 1042 -22.99 20.53 5.98
N ASP A 1043 -23.23 19.23 5.79
CA ASP A 1043 -22.52 18.16 6.50
C ASP A 1043 -22.56 16.87 5.66
N GLU A 1044 -21.39 16.35 5.29
CA GLU A 1044 -21.21 15.14 4.46
C GLU A 1044 -21.39 13.80 5.21
N GLN A 1045 -21.76 13.82 6.50
CA GLN A 1045 -22.17 12.69 7.36
C GLN A 1045 -21.14 11.57 7.63
N LYS A 1046 -19.97 11.54 6.97
CA LYS A 1046 -18.95 10.48 7.15
C LYS A 1046 -17.63 11.04 7.65
N ASN A 1047 -16.88 10.24 8.42
CA ASN A 1047 -15.49 10.52 8.83
C ASN A 1047 -14.65 11.05 7.66
N PHE A 1048 -13.89 12.12 7.90
CA PHE A 1048 -13.10 12.88 6.91
C PHE A 1048 -13.92 13.55 5.77
N GLY A 1049 -15.24 13.43 5.77
CA GLY A 1049 -16.13 14.36 5.07
C GLY A 1049 -16.07 15.77 5.71
N VAL A 1050 -16.65 16.75 5.04
CA VAL A 1050 -16.68 18.15 5.47
C VAL A 1050 -18.00 18.48 6.16
N GLN A 1051 -17.92 19.17 7.30
CA GLN A 1051 -19.01 19.93 7.89
C GLN A 1051 -18.63 21.41 7.87
N ALA A 1052 -19.55 22.28 7.47
CA ALA A 1052 -19.32 23.72 7.43
C ALA A 1052 -20.55 24.53 7.85
N ASP A 1053 -20.31 25.67 8.48
CA ASP A 1053 -21.34 26.60 8.95
C ASP A 1053 -21.90 27.52 7.84
N ARG A 1054 -22.89 28.34 8.19
CA ARG A 1054 -23.54 29.29 7.27
C ARG A 1054 -22.61 30.43 6.86
N THR A 1055 -21.95 30.30 5.71
CA THR A 1055 -21.03 31.30 5.13
C THR A 1055 -21.75 32.43 4.37
N LYS A 1056 -21.11 33.60 4.28
CA LYS A 1056 -21.48 34.70 3.38
C LYS A 1056 -20.29 35.10 2.50
N PHE A 1057 -20.50 35.18 1.19
CA PHE A 1057 -19.57 35.74 0.21
C PHE A 1057 -20.15 37.02 -0.39
N SER A 1058 -19.32 38.05 -0.62
CA SER A 1058 -19.77 39.33 -1.22
C SER A 1058 -18.73 39.85 -2.21
N LEU A 1059 -19.16 40.18 -3.43
CA LEU A 1059 -18.29 40.64 -4.51
C LEU A 1059 -18.81 41.94 -5.11
N ASN A 1060 -17.92 42.93 -5.20
CA ASN A 1060 -18.16 44.20 -5.90
C ASN A 1060 -17.46 44.17 -7.26
N SER A 1061 -18.17 44.58 -8.31
CA SER A 1061 -17.67 44.56 -9.68
C SER A 1061 -18.02 45.86 -10.41
N TYR A 1062 -17.09 46.35 -11.23
CA TYR A 1062 -17.24 47.53 -12.06
C TYR A 1062 -17.25 47.11 -13.52
N LEU A 1063 -18.11 47.73 -14.33
CA LEU A 1063 -18.26 47.46 -15.75
C LEU A 1063 -18.04 48.74 -16.56
N ALA A 1064 -17.42 48.60 -17.72
CA ALA A 1064 -17.48 49.58 -18.79
C ALA A 1064 -17.82 48.85 -20.09
N GLY A 1065 -18.60 49.46 -20.98
CA GLY A 1065 -18.98 48.82 -22.23
C GLY A 1065 -19.55 49.77 -23.27
N LEU A 1066 -19.88 49.18 -24.42
CA LEU A 1066 -20.44 49.84 -25.60
C LEU A 1066 -21.48 48.89 -26.21
N ARG A 1067 -22.73 49.33 -26.27
CA ARG A 1067 -23.76 48.70 -27.12
C ARG A 1067 -23.79 49.39 -28.49
N ALA A 1068 -24.15 48.62 -29.51
CA ALA A 1068 -24.39 49.08 -30.85
C ALA A 1068 -25.67 48.43 -31.39
N THR A 1069 -26.61 49.20 -31.93
CA THR A 1069 -27.87 48.71 -32.49
C THR A 1069 -28.09 49.31 -33.86
N MET A 1070 -28.35 48.49 -34.87
CA MET A 1070 -28.64 48.91 -36.24
C MET A 1070 -29.96 48.29 -36.69
N LYS A 1071 -30.86 49.10 -37.23
CA LYS A 1071 -32.19 48.66 -37.72
C LYS A 1071 -32.22 48.68 -39.25
N LEU A 1072 -32.62 47.57 -39.84
CA LEU A 1072 -32.65 47.29 -41.29
C LEU A 1072 -34.04 46.78 -41.67
N GLY A 1073 -35.04 47.66 -41.61
CA GLY A 1073 -36.46 47.27 -41.71
C GLY A 1073 -36.87 46.40 -40.52
N ASP A 1074 -37.48 45.24 -40.79
CA ASP A 1074 -37.90 44.26 -39.78
C ASP A 1074 -36.74 43.43 -39.19
N LEU A 1075 -35.51 43.57 -39.73
CA LEU A 1075 -34.30 43.00 -39.14
C LEU A 1075 -33.60 44.03 -38.24
N SER A 1076 -33.12 43.57 -37.08
CA SER A 1076 -32.27 44.35 -36.18
C SER A 1076 -31.00 43.58 -35.83
N LEU A 1077 -29.86 44.27 -35.96
CA LEU A 1077 -28.56 43.79 -35.49
C LEU A 1077 -28.21 44.52 -34.20
N ASN A 1078 -27.85 43.77 -33.17
CA ASN A 1078 -27.39 44.27 -31.89
C ASN A 1078 -25.98 43.70 -31.62
N ALA A 1079 -25.12 44.53 -31.04
CA ALA A 1079 -23.82 44.10 -30.54
C ALA A 1079 -23.53 44.76 -29.19
N LEU A 1080 -22.75 44.08 -28.36
CA LEU A 1080 -22.29 44.55 -27.06
C LEU A 1080 -20.83 44.14 -26.89
N LEU A 1081 -19.98 45.08 -26.52
CA LEU A 1081 -18.63 44.83 -25.99
C LEU A 1081 -18.57 45.40 -24.58
N SER A 1082 -18.23 44.60 -23.57
CA SER A 1082 -18.05 45.06 -22.19
C SER A 1082 -16.84 44.43 -21.52
N HIS A 1083 -16.33 45.12 -20.50
CA HIS A 1083 -15.25 44.66 -19.64
C HIS A 1083 -15.67 44.84 -18.18
N ARG A 1084 -15.67 43.74 -17.41
CA ARG A 1084 -15.99 43.68 -15.98
C ARG A 1084 -14.71 43.46 -15.18
N ILE A 1085 -14.47 44.28 -14.17
CA ILE A 1085 -13.38 44.13 -13.18
C ILE A 1085 -14.00 43.83 -11.81
N THR A 1086 -13.55 42.77 -11.16
CA THR A 1086 -13.93 42.35 -9.80
C THR A 1086 -12.68 42.43 -8.91
N PRO A 1087 -12.42 43.55 -8.20
CA PRO A 1087 -11.11 43.76 -7.54
C PRO A 1087 -10.78 42.69 -6.49
N ASN A 1088 -11.74 42.35 -5.64
CA ASN A 1088 -11.62 41.38 -4.55
C ASN A 1088 -12.04 39.98 -5.02
N ALA A 1089 -11.58 39.55 -6.19
CA ALA A 1089 -11.93 38.23 -6.74
C ALA A 1089 -11.06 37.08 -6.19
N LYS A 1090 -9.77 37.36 -5.89
CA LYS A 1090 -8.84 36.36 -5.35
C LYS A 1090 -9.33 35.87 -3.97
N ASP A 1091 -9.36 34.56 -3.80
CA ASP A 1091 -9.73 33.86 -2.56
C ASP A 1091 -11.18 34.16 -2.05
N ALA A 1092 -12.03 34.77 -2.90
CA ALA A 1092 -13.34 35.32 -2.53
C ALA A 1092 -14.43 34.28 -2.17
N PHE A 1093 -14.15 33.00 -2.37
CA PHE A 1093 -15.02 31.87 -2.04
C PHE A 1093 -14.37 30.88 -1.06
N ASN A 1094 -13.24 31.25 -0.45
CA ASN A 1094 -12.64 30.44 0.60
C ASN A 1094 -13.46 30.57 1.89
N PHE A 1095 -13.53 29.50 2.69
CA PHE A 1095 -14.32 29.49 3.93
C PHE A 1095 -13.81 28.47 4.95
N ASP A 1096 -14.12 28.71 6.22
CA ASP A 1096 -13.76 27.82 7.32
C ASP A 1096 -14.78 26.69 7.47
N ALA A 1097 -14.28 25.51 7.80
CA ALA A 1097 -15.02 24.26 7.94
C ALA A 1097 -14.31 23.34 8.96
N ARG A 1098 -14.80 22.12 9.14
CA ARG A 1098 -14.15 21.05 9.91
C ARG A 1098 -14.25 19.71 9.17
N TYR A 1099 -13.28 18.83 9.38
CA TYR A 1099 -13.41 17.42 8.99
C TYR A 1099 -14.25 16.68 10.02
N ILE A 1100 -15.25 15.92 9.58
CA ILE A 1100 -16.13 15.14 10.44
C ILE A 1100 -15.29 14.10 11.18
N GLY A 1101 -15.34 14.14 12.52
CA GLY A 1101 -14.51 13.32 13.40
C GLY A 1101 -13.27 14.04 13.97
N ALA A 1102 -13.00 15.27 13.54
CA ALA A 1102 -12.02 16.20 14.12
C ALA A 1102 -12.72 17.47 14.62
N GLU A 1103 -12.17 18.10 15.66
CA GLU A 1103 -12.63 19.40 16.15
C GLU A 1103 -11.84 20.57 15.54
N SER A 1104 -10.67 20.31 14.92
CA SER A 1104 -9.81 21.30 14.27
C SER A 1104 -10.47 22.07 13.12
N ASN A 1105 -10.37 23.40 13.17
CA ASN A 1105 -10.81 24.28 12.09
C ASN A 1105 -9.88 24.20 10.87
N ILE A 1106 -10.45 23.83 9.73
CA ILE A 1106 -9.80 23.78 8.42
C ILE A 1106 -10.25 24.93 7.54
N HIS A 1107 -9.38 25.42 6.66
CA HIS A 1107 -9.69 26.48 5.70
C HIS A 1107 -9.80 25.91 4.29
N LEU A 1108 -11.01 25.90 3.72
CA LEU A 1108 -11.26 25.36 2.38
C LEU A 1108 -11.04 26.46 1.33
N GLN A 1109 -10.22 26.14 0.33
CA GLN A 1109 -9.90 27.02 -0.80
C GLN A 1109 -10.37 26.38 -2.11
N GLY A 1110 -10.49 27.18 -3.17
CA GLY A 1110 -10.87 26.69 -4.50
C GLY A 1110 -10.55 27.66 -5.63
N ILE A 1111 -11.14 27.41 -6.80
CA ILE A 1111 -11.02 28.30 -7.95
C ILE A 1111 -11.71 29.63 -7.63
N SER A 1112 -10.94 30.71 -7.67
CA SER A 1112 -11.46 32.07 -7.51
C SER A 1112 -12.13 32.56 -8.79
N PRO A 1113 -13.14 33.45 -8.70
CA PRO A 1113 -13.72 34.08 -9.87
C PRO A 1113 -12.67 34.91 -10.64
N ALA A 1114 -12.87 35.04 -11.95
CA ALA A 1114 -11.94 35.79 -12.79
C ALA A 1114 -11.96 37.29 -12.44
N LYS A 1115 -10.78 37.83 -12.08
CA LYS A 1115 -10.61 39.25 -11.72
C LYS A 1115 -11.07 40.20 -12.83
N ASN A 1116 -10.80 39.86 -14.09
CA ASN A 1116 -11.25 40.65 -15.23
C ASN A 1116 -11.95 39.73 -16.24
N ILE A 1117 -13.03 40.20 -16.87
CA ILE A 1117 -13.77 39.47 -17.91
C ILE A 1117 -14.15 40.44 -19.03
N THR A 1118 -13.72 40.16 -20.26
CA THR A 1118 -14.20 40.88 -21.46
C THR A 1118 -15.26 40.05 -22.16
N THR A 1119 -16.46 40.59 -22.37
CA THR A 1119 -17.56 39.92 -23.08
C THR A 1119 -17.84 40.62 -24.39
N ALA A 1120 -17.88 39.86 -25.49
CA ALA A 1120 -18.34 40.31 -26.80
C ALA A 1120 -19.60 39.51 -27.18
N LYS A 1121 -20.68 40.21 -27.56
CA LYS A 1121 -22.00 39.64 -27.84
C LYS A 1121 -22.55 40.22 -29.13
N ILE A 1122 -23.21 39.37 -29.92
CA ILE A 1122 -23.94 39.73 -31.14
C ILE A 1122 -25.35 39.13 -31.06
N GLY A 1123 -26.34 39.84 -31.58
CA GLY A 1123 -27.74 39.45 -31.54
C GLY A 1123 -28.51 39.88 -32.78
N LEU A 1124 -29.32 38.99 -33.31
CA LEU A 1124 -30.23 39.21 -34.43
C LEU A 1124 -31.66 39.16 -33.92
N GLY A 1125 -32.42 40.24 -34.13
CA GLY A 1125 -33.86 40.27 -33.86
C GLY A 1125 -34.63 40.43 -35.16
N TYR A 1126 -35.62 39.58 -35.41
CA TYR A 1126 -36.46 39.60 -36.60
C TYR A 1126 -37.93 39.76 -36.21
N LYS A 1127 -38.57 40.80 -36.74
CA LYS A 1127 -39.97 41.15 -36.51
C LYS A 1127 -40.85 40.36 -37.48
N ILE A 1128 -41.65 39.43 -36.95
CA ILE A 1128 -42.56 38.57 -37.75
C ILE A 1128 -43.90 39.25 -37.97
N THR A 1129 -44.41 39.96 -36.96
CA THR A 1129 -45.60 40.81 -37.05
C THR A 1129 -45.35 42.11 -36.30
N GLU A 1130 -46.26 43.08 -36.36
CA GLU A 1130 -46.14 44.31 -35.56
C GLU A 1130 -46.01 44.02 -34.06
N ASN A 1131 -46.64 42.95 -33.59
CA ASN A 1131 -46.68 42.58 -32.17
C ASN A 1131 -45.73 41.43 -31.78
N PHE A 1132 -45.02 40.78 -32.72
CA PHE A 1132 -44.21 39.60 -32.39
C PHE A 1132 -42.81 39.63 -33.05
N ASP A 1133 -41.77 39.58 -32.22
CA ASP A 1133 -40.37 39.43 -32.61
C ASP A 1133 -39.83 38.05 -32.18
N LEU A 1134 -38.95 37.46 -32.99
CA LEU A 1134 -37.97 36.48 -32.51
C LEU A 1134 -36.60 37.14 -32.35
N PHE A 1135 -35.79 36.64 -31.42
CA PHE A 1135 -34.39 37.04 -31.29
C PHE A 1135 -33.47 35.85 -31.01
N GLY A 1136 -32.28 35.88 -31.60
CA GLY A 1136 -31.20 34.94 -31.34
C GLY A 1136 -29.91 35.70 -31.04
N GLU A 1137 -29.17 35.27 -30.02
CA GLU A 1137 -27.95 35.94 -29.56
C GLU A 1137 -26.83 34.94 -29.29
N TYR A 1138 -25.60 35.35 -29.56
CA TYR A 1138 -24.38 34.62 -29.23
C TYR A 1138 -23.42 35.55 -28.51
N ALA A 1139 -22.90 35.15 -27.35
CA ALA A 1139 -21.79 35.83 -26.72
C ALA A 1139 -20.62 34.89 -26.47
N ILE A 1140 -19.43 35.48 -26.56
CA ILE A 1140 -18.17 34.91 -26.13
C ILE A 1140 -17.59 35.81 -25.04
N ALA A 1141 -17.12 35.21 -23.96
CA ALA A 1141 -16.43 35.93 -22.89
C ALA A 1141 -15.03 35.36 -22.67
N TYR A 1142 -14.10 36.28 -22.44
CA TYR A 1142 -12.69 36.00 -22.19
C TYR A 1142 -12.31 36.51 -20.79
N PRO A 1143 -12.29 35.63 -19.78
CA PRO A 1143 -11.81 35.92 -18.44
C PRO A 1143 -10.28 35.98 -18.42
N SER A 1144 -9.70 36.69 -17.46
CA SER A 1144 -8.24 36.75 -17.27
C SER A 1144 -7.60 35.44 -16.76
N SER A 1145 -8.39 34.39 -16.55
CA SER A 1145 -7.92 33.00 -16.40
C SER A 1145 -7.65 32.30 -17.75
N GLY A 1146 -8.02 32.93 -18.88
CA GLY A 1146 -7.72 32.47 -20.25
C GLY A 1146 -8.80 31.62 -20.92
N GLU A 1147 -9.87 31.27 -20.21
CA GLU A 1147 -10.79 30.19 -20.58
C GLU A 1147 -12.05 30.71 -21.30
N LYS A 1148 -12.29 30.29 -22.55
CA LYS A 1148 -13.43 30.78 -23.34
C LYS A 1148 -14.78 30.30 -22.77
N TRP A 1149 -15.62 31.23 -22.35
CA TRP A 1149 -17.05 31.00 -22.11
C TRP A 1149 -17.83 31.34 -23.38
N GLN A 1150 -18.78 30.48 -23.76
CA GLN A 1150 -19.75 30.71 -24.84
C GLN A 1150 -21.19 30.56 -24.33
N ASN A 1151 -22.10 31.38 -24.85
CA ASN A 1151 -23.54 31.16 -24.69
C ASN A 1151 -24.31 31.40 -26.00
N VAL A 1152 -25.46 30.73 -26.12
CA VAL A 1152 -26.43 30.88 -27.22
C VAL A 1152 -27.80 31.11 -26.59
N SER A 1153 -28.40 32.26 -26.84
CA SER A 1153 -29.77 32.59 -26.41
C SER A 1153 -30.72 32.55 -27.60
N LEU A 1154 -31.89 31.92 -27.45
CA LEU A 1154 -32.99 31.96 -28.41
C LEU A 1154 -34.27 32.34 -27.67
N GLY A 1155 -35.01 33.32 -28.20
CA GLY A 1155 -36.20 33.85 -27.52
C GLY A 1155 -37.18 34.56 -28.43
N ALA A 1156 -38.28 34.98 -27.82
CA ALA A 1156 -39.39 35.68 -28.45
C ALA A 1156 -39.85 36.86 -27.59
N LYS A 1157 -40.42 37.89 -28.23
CA LYS A 1157 -41.05 39.03 -27.56
C LYS A 1157 -42.40 39.34 -28.20
N TYR A 1158 -43.41 39.51 -27.36
CA TYR A 1158 -44.75 39.96 -27.73
C TYR A 1158 -45.03 41.37 -27.18
N ARG A 1159 -45.61 42.24 -28.02
CA ARG A 1159 -45.95 43.64 -27.71
C ARG A 1159 -47.47 43.83 -27.60
N PHE A 1160 -47.95 44.61 -26.63
CA PHE A 1160 -49.38 44.91 -26.40
C PHE A 1160 -49.66 46.16 -25.53
#